data_AF-A0A2W0CBN9-F1
#
_entry.id   AF-A0A2W0CBN9-F1
#
_cell.length_a   1.000
_cell.length_b   1.000
_cell.length_c   1.000
_cell.angle_alpha   90.00
_cell.angle_beta   90.00
_cell.angle_gamma   90.00
#
_symmetry.space_group_name_H-M   'P 1'
#
loop_
_entity.id
_entity.type
_entity.pdbx_description
1 polymer ?
#
loop_
_entity_poly.entity_id
_entity_poly.type
_entity_poly.pdbx_seq_one_letter_code
_entity_poly.pdbx_strand_id
1 'polypeptide(L)'
;MLPSFTPIKKIISRHRMAWLILIYLAALIGVRFFWYTEFSPPNQPHATQGELDLSYWKFTDQQTITLNGEWNFIPGTFIQPSTSFRDASHSANLTEVPSTFNDTSPESNFGTYRLRVLLPTSNASYGIHIPEIKTAYRLYVNGSLLYESGHPDDNPVGTISKVVPYTGNFTVEQSTMDIVIHVSNFHYHNKGGIIQSIKFGTPSAVLNEIHFSENMQLLVGIILLLHMLYIVILLFVGHRQKELLYFAGIILFALLVTLIDDDKMLLQWLPINFEWAVRMRIIGYSALCYCLVLCTKHLLGVQSFKKLIFIFSIFFYTYVSITLFFPISWLDYTSKILGIFMVIAILLVPIISRQAVRSGQEAATSILLAGIAVSFNIAFSGLFKSWFNKDLPYYPIDLIVAFVVFASFWFVRFTKTAIRAEKQAEALKKVDKQKDEFLANTSHELRNPLHAIINMAQSIIIRKSSKLDTPDQEDLMLITKVGQRMSHLLDDLIDITLLKDSRITLEPTSVSLPAVAKGVVHMLNYMTVDKNVQLHNEIPDTLPNVAADENRLTQIMFNLVHNALKYTKDGRVSLRAETLNDAVYVHIIDTGIGIDEELQQRIFSPYEQADSSITSPGSGLGLGLSISKNLVELHGGTLELTSKIGQGSVFTFSLPLADAVPAVKGVQNGEELESHFNHLGSDVMEAAMEAAVSSENRYKVDHIKGSILIVDDDAINLKVIKSLLELDNYEVTAVNSAQEALRQINHKQQWDLIVTDVMMPEMSGYTLTEMIRKKFTIFELPILLLTARIRPEDIHTGFLAGANDYLTKPVDMLELQSRIRALIHFKQSVDEQLRMEAAWLQAQIQPHFLFNTINSIASLSLLDPDRMITLLEAFGDYLKGSFNSRNLERQVPLSHELDLLRAYLYIEKERFGERLEVEWNLPDPLDAKLPPLTIQPIVENAIRHGILNRTSGGKLTLSATKEADYIQFIIHDNGVGMDETKLSSLLDRNKKAGTSGVGLTNTDRRLKKMYGQGLTIQSKPGEGTTVTFIVPNP
;
A
#
# COMPACT_ATOMS: atom_id res chain seq x y z
N MET A 1 1.82 -15.83 -15.86
CA MET A 1 1.95 -17.27 -16.14
C MET A 1 3.42 -17.64 -16.32
N LEU A 2 4.14 -17.79 -15.21
CA LEU A 2 5.46 -18.44 -15.15
C LEU A 2 5.20 -19.75 -14.40
N PRO A 3 5.73 -20.90 -14.87
CA PRO A 3 5.41 -22.18 -14.26
C PRO A 3 5.91 -22.18 -12.82
N SER A 4 4.96 -22.37 -11.90
CA SER A 4 5.21 -22.59 -10.50
C SER A 4 6.19 -23.75 -10.34
N PHE A 5 7.39 -23.46 -9.86
CA PHE A 5 8.25 -24.49 -9.28
C PHE A 5 7.52 -25.05 -8.06
N THR A 6 6.73 -26.10 -8.29
CA THR A 6 6.20 -26.97 -7.23
C THR A 6 7.36 -27.38 -6.33
N PRO A 7 7.27 -27.19 -5.00
CA PRO A 7 8.27 -27.74 -4.11
C PRO A 7 8.17 -29.25 -4.27
N ILE A 8 9.27 -29.89 -4.65
CA ILE A 8 9.37 -31.35 -4.74
C ILE A 8 9.27 -31.88 -3.30
N LYS A 9 8.05 -31.97 -2.79
CA LYS A 9 7.67 -32.58 -1.51
C LYS A 9 7.62 -34.11 -1.66
N LYS A 10 8.58 -34.68 -2.38
CA LYS A 10 8.85 -36.11 -2.34
C LYS A 10 10.04 -36.29 -1.41
N ILE A 11 9.75 -36.71 -0.18
CA ILE A 11 10.69 -37.48 0.63
C ILE A 11 11.31 -38.50 -0.33
N ILE A 12 12.57 -38.31 -0.67
CA ILE A 12 13.29 -39.23 -1.56
C ILE A 12 13.18 -40.59 -0.90
N SER A 13 12.52 -41.55 -1.56
CA SER A 13 12.36 -42.89 -1.00
C SER A 13 13.74 -43.46 -0.68
N ARG A 14 13.86 -44.28 0.38
CA ARG A 14 15.16 -44.81 0.86
C ARG A 14 15.99 -45.41 -0.28
N HIS A 15 15.33 -46.05 -1.26
CA HIS A 15 15.95 -46.61 -2.45
C HIS A 15 16.47 -45.54 -3.42
N ARG A 16 15.71 -44.47 -3.70
CA ARG A 16 16.14 -43.39 -4.59
C ARG A 16 17.37 -42.65 -4.07
N MET A 17 17.47 -42.46 -2.75
CA MET A 17 18.65 -41.83 -2.17
C MET A 17 19.89 -42.73 -2.23
N ALA A 18 19.73 -44.02 -1.96
CA ALA A 18 20.83 -44.97 -2.10
C ALA A 18 21.35 -45.01 -3.55
N TRP A 19 20.45 -45.02 -4.53
CA TRP A 19 20.80 -44.92 -5.95
C TRP A 19 21.54 -43.61 -6.29
N LEU A 20 21.06 -42.47 -5.79
CA LEU A 20 21.72 -41.19 -6.02
C LEU A 20 23.14 -41.14 -5.44
N ILE A 21 23.35 -41.68 -4.24
CA ILE A 21 24.69 -41.80 -3.63
C ILE A 21 25.58 -42.74 -4.46
N LEU A 22 25.04 -43.89 -4.90
CA LEU A 22 25.79 -44.88 -5.66
C LEU A 22 26.20 -44.34 -7.04
N ILE A 23 25.30 -43.64 -7.73
CA ILE A 23 25.58 -42.96 -9.00
C ILE A 23 26.64 -41.87 -8.80
N TYR A 24 26.52 -41.07 -7.74
CA TYR A 24 27.49 -40.01 -7.44
C TYR A 24 28.88 -40.56 -7.13
N LEU A 25 28.98 -41.62 -6.31
CA LEU A 25 30.24 -42.31 -6.05
C LEU A 25 30.81 -42.94 -7.33
N ALA A 26 29.98 -43.57 -8.16
CA ALA A 26 30.40 -44.12 -9.45
C ALA A 26 30.95 -43.03 -10.38
N ALA A 27 30.33 -41.85 -10.39
CA ALA A 27 30.81 -40.70 -11.15
C ALA A 27 32.17 -40.19 -10.63
N LEU A 28 32.34 -40.02 -9.32
CA LEU A 28 33.62 -39.62 -8.72
C LEU A 28 34.72 -40.65 -9.01
N ILE A 29 34.42 -41.94 -8.87
CA ILE A 29 35.35 -43.04 -9.20
C ILE A 29 35.69 -43.01 -10.69
N GLY A 30 34.70 -42.82 -11.56
CA GLY A 30 34.90 -42.79 -13.02
C GLY A 30 35.78 -41.62 -13.47
N VAL A 31 35.55 -40.42 -12.93
CA VAL A 31 36.39 -39.24 -13.22
C VAL A 31 37.81 -39.45 -12.73
N ARG A 32 37.98 -39.99 -11.52
CA ARG A 32 39.32 -40.29 -10.99
C ARG A 32 40.01 -41.41 -11.78
N PHE A 33 39.29 -42.44 -12.21
CA PHE A 33 39.83 -43.50 -13.05
C PHE A 33 40.30 -42.93 -14.41
N PHE A 34 39.50 -42.06 -15.03
CA PHE A 34 39.89 -41.36 -16.25
C PHE A 34 41.16 -40.52 -16.05
N TRP A 35 41.25 -39.78 -14.94
CA TRP A 35 42.47 -39.04 -14.58
C TRP A 35 43.67 -39.98 -14.41
N TYR A 36 43.48 -41.11 -13.74
CA TYR A 36 44.52 -42.12 -13.56
C TYR A 36 45.01 -42.67 -14.90
N THR A 37 44.10 -43.00 -15.82
CA THR A 37 44.47 -43.56 -17.13
C THR A 37 45.21 -42.56 -18.01
N GLU A 38 44.81 -41.28 -17.97
CA GLU A 38 45.41 -40.25 -18.83
C GLU A 38 46.81 -39.85 -18.38
N PHE A 39 47.07 -39.85 -17.07
CA PHE A 39 48.36 -39.47 -16.48
C PHE A 39 49.21 -40.66 -16.02
N SER A 40 48.84 -41.88 -16.43
CA SER A 40 49.68 -43.05 -16.18
C SER A 40 50.97 -42.96 -17.01
N PRO A 41 52.14 -43.33 -16.46
CA PRO A 41 53.39 -43.32 -17.21
C PRO A 41 53.29 -44.24 -18.45
N PRO A 42 53.95 -43.87 -19.56
CA PRO A 42 53.94 -44.69 -20.77
C PRO A 42 54.57 -46.06 -20.51
N ASN A 43 54.22 -47.06 -21.33
CA ASN A 43 54.86 -48.37 -21.23
C ASN A 43 56.32 -48.26 -21.69
N GLN A 44 57.25 -48.32 -20.74
CA GLN A 44 58.66 -47.97 -20.91
C GLN A 44 59.59 -49.09 -20.42
N PRO A 45 60.86 -49.12 -20.84
CA PRO A 45 61.87 -49.99 -20.24
C PRO A 45 62.07 -49.67 -18.75
N HIS A 46 62.39 -50.69 -17.97
CA HIS A 46 62.74 -50.58 -16.55
C HIS A 46 64.23 -50.87 -16.35
N ALA A 47 64.82 -50.29 -15.32
CA ALA A 47 66.20 -50.56 -14.95
C ALA A 47 66.35 -52.02 -14.51
N THR A 48 67.39 -52.70 -15.00
CA THR A 48 67.72 -54.07 -14.65
C THR A 48 69.20 -54.15 -14.36
N GLN A 49 69.60 -54.76 -13.24
CA GLN A 49 71.02 -54.84 -12.85
C GLN A 49 71.74 -53.48 -12.75
N GLY A 50 71.05 -52.41 -12.38
CA GLY A 50 71.62 -51.06 -12.27
C GLY A 50 71.89 -50.35 -13.60
N GLU A 51 71.43 -50.91 -14.72
CA GLU A 51 71.45 -50.27 -16.04
C GLU A 51 70.02 -50.09 -16.60
N LEU A 52 69.75 -48.96 -17.22
CA LEU A 52 68.50 -48.65 -17.92
C LEU A 52 68.80 -48.32 -19.38
N ASP A 53 68.33 -49.17 -20.30
CA ASP A 53 68.56 -48.96 -21.73
C ASP A 53 67.41 -48.15 -22.38
N LEU A 54 67.71 -46.89 -22.72
CA LEU A 54 66.81 -45.99 -23.45
C LEU A 54 67.34 -45.69 -24.85
N SER A 55 68.31 -46.46 -25.37
CA SER A 55 68.94 -46.22 -26.67
C SER A 55 67.95 -46.24 -27.85
N TYR A 56 66.83 -46.95 -27.68
CA TYR A 56 65.74 -47.03 -28.66
C TYR A 56 64.52 -46.16 -28.30
N TRP A 57 64.56 -45.44 -27.17
CA TRP A 57 63.43 -44.62 -26.70
C TRP A 57 63.36 -43.29 -27.46
N LYS A 58 62.14 -42.92 -27.90
CA LYS A 58 61.89 -41.63 -28.55
C LYS A 58 61.33 -40.65 -27.53
N PHE A 59 62.15 -39.71 -27.10
CA PHE A 59 61.72 -38.62 -26.23
C PHE A 59 60.77 -37.68 -26.98
N THR A 60 59.72 -37.23 -26.29
CA THR A 60 58.78 -36.22 -26.77
C THR A 60 58.68 -35.10 -25.75
N ASP A 61 58.25 -33.90 -26.16
CA ASP A 61 58.07 -32.76 -25.25
C ASP A 61 56.78 -32.81 -24.44
N GLN A 62 56.00 -33.90 -24.56
CA GLN A 62 54.69 -34.06 -23.93
C GLN A 62 54.67 -35.08 -22.80
N GLN A 63 55.62 -36.03 -22.77
CA GLN A 63 55.58 -37.15 -21.83
C GLN A 63 56.95 -37.35 -21.17
N THR A 64 56.93 -37.52 -19.85
CA THR A 64 58.10 -37.97 -19.10
C THR A 64 58.13 -39.49 -19.00
N ILE A 65 59.31 -40.02 -18.70
CA ILE A 65 59.51 -41.40 -18.29
C ILE A 65 59.99 -41.45 -16.85
N THR A 66 59.88 -42.61 -16.22
CA THR A 66 60.42 -42.86 -14.87
C THR A 66 61.75 -43.58 -14.92
N LEU A 67 62.61 -43.40 -13.92
CA LEU A 67 63.84 -44.18 -13.77
C LEU A 67 63.63 -45.43 -12.90
N ASN A 68 62.47 -46.09 -13.04
CA ASN A 68 62.06 -47.20 -12.18
C ASN A 68 62.77 -48.51 -12.54
N GLY A 69 62.99 -49.36 -11.55
CA GLY A 69 63.56 -50.71 -11.71
C GLY A 69 64.64 -51.02 -10.69
N GLU A 70 65.52 -51.95 -10.98
CA GLU A 70 66.62 -52.38 -10.10
C GLU A 70 67.82 -51.43 -10.21
N TRP A 71 68.12 -50.73 -9.11
CA TRP A 71 69.29 -49.86 -8.96
C TRP A 71 70.38 -50.54 -8.12
N ASN A 72 71.64 -50.14 -8.34
CA ASN A 72 72.74 -50.55 -7.46
C ASN A 72 72.72 -49.69 -6.19
N PHE A 73 72.55 -50.32 -5.02
CA PHE A 73 72.58 -49.65 -3.72
C PHE A 73 73.76 -50.16 -2.88
N ILE A 74 74.60 -49.24 -2.41
CA ILE A 74 75.76 -49.51 -1.56
C ILE A 74 75.46 -48.93 -0.17
N PRO A 75 75.05 -49.76 0.81
CA PRO A 75 74.79 -49.29 2.17
C PRO A 75 76.08 -48.84 2.87
N GLY A 76 75.97 -47.86 3.76
CA GLY A 76 77.05 -47.42 4.66
C GLY A 76 78.24 -46.74 3.99
N THR A 77 78.16 -46.40 2.69
CA THR A 77 79.28 -45.81 1.95
C THR A 77 78.81 -44.70 1.01
N PHE A 78 79.51 -43.56 1.03
CA PHE A 78 79.45 -42.53 -0.02
C PHE A 78 80.61 -42.73 -1.00
N ILE A 79 80.31 -43.24 -2.19
CA ILE A 79 81.33 -43.46 -3.22
C ILE A 79 81.77 -42.12 -3.82
N GLN A 80 83.01 -42.05 -4.33
CA GLN A 80 83.37 -40.91 -5.17
C GLN A 80 82.62 -40.99 -6.50
N PRO A 81 81.93 -39.93 -6.95
CA PRO A 81 81.17 -39.94 -8.20
C PRO A 81 81.98 -40.26 -9.46
N SER A 82 83.31 -40.10 -9.43
CA SER A 82 84.25 -40.43 -10.51
C SER A 82 84.67 -41.91 -10.56
N THR A 83 84.28 -42.73 -9.58
CA THR A 83 84.66 -44.15 -9.49
C THR A 83 84.07 -44.94 -10.65
N SER A 84 84.85 -45.81 -11.30
CA SER A 84 84.36 -46.67 -12.39
C SER A 84 83.12 -47.46 -11.99
N PHE A 85 82.12 -47.52 -12.87
CA PHE A 85 80.87 -48.25 -12.63
C PHE A 85 81.09 -49.73 -12.37
N ARG A 86 82.05 -50.35 -13.07
CA ARG A 86 82.36 -51.78 -12.91
C ARG A 86 82.95 -52.09 -11.54
N ASP A 87 83.81 -51.22 -11.03
CA ASP A 87 84.50 -51.41 -9.74
C ASP A 87 83.53 -51.23 -8.56
N ALA A 88 82.58 -50.29 -8.67
CA ALA A 88 81.58 -50.04 -7.64
C ALA A 88 80.43 -51.07 -7.63
N SER A 89 80.17 -51.76 -8.74
CA SER A 89 79.06 -52.72 -8.87
C SER A 89 79.31 -54.06 -8.15
N HIS A 90 80.57 -54.38 -7.83
CA HIS A 90 80.92 -55.64 -7.15
C HIS A 90 80.53 -55.71 -5.67
N SER A 91 80.26 -54.57 -5.03
CA SER A 91 79.84 -54.48 -3.63
C SER A 91 78.42 -53.90 -3.45
N ALA A 92 77.63 -53.83 -4.52
CA ALA A 92 76.30 -53.23 -4.51
C ALA A 92 75.19 -54.29 -4.39
N ASN A 93 74.18 -54.01 -3.57
CA ASN A 93 72.94 -54.76 -3.52
C ASN A 93 71.95 -54.20 -4.56
N LEU A 94 71.30 -55.06 -5.33
CA LEU A 94 70.23 -54.65 -6.23
C LEU A 94 68.99 -54.28 -5.40
N THR A 95 68.53 -53.04 -5.53
CA THR A 95 67.37 -52.51 -4.82
C THR A 95 66.37 -51.96 -5.82
N GLU A 96 65.12 -52.38 -5.72
CA GLU A 96 64.04 -51.85 -6.55
C GLU A 96 63.77 -50.38 -6.19
N VAL A 97 63.64 -49.51 -7.18
CA VAL A 97 63.30 -48.09 -7.02
C VAL A 97 62.06 -47.80 -7.86
N PRO A 98 61.01 -47.18 -7.30
CA PRO A 98 60.90 -46.68 -5.94
C PRO A 98 60.64 -47.77 -4.88
N SER A 99 61.34 -47.72 -3.75
CA SER A 99 61.07 -48.57 -2.58
C SER A 99 61.51 -47.91 -1.27
N THR A 100 61.08 -48.49 -0.15
CA THR A 100 61.60 -48.17 1.18
C THR A 100 62.66 -49.19 1.59
N PHE A 101 63.75 -48.73 2.21
CA PHE A 101 64.68 -49.64 2.88
C PHE A 101 63.95 -50.39 3.99
N ASN A 102 63.93 -51.72 3.92
CA ASN A 102 63.30 -52.60 4.92
C ASN A 102 64.31 -53.28 5.85
N ASP A 103 65.60 -52.97 5.73
CA ASP A 103 66.63 -53.64 6.52
C ASP A 103 66.84 -52.96 7.87
N THR A 104 66.75 -53.74 8.94
CA THR A 104 66.93 -53.31 10.34
C THR A 104 68.40 -53.07 10.73
N SER A 105 69.30 -53.06 9.76
CA SER A 105 70.74 -52.91 9.98
C SER A 105 71.13 -51.42 10.09
N PRO A 106 71.87 -51.00 11.13
CA PRO A 106 72.27 -49.59 11.31
C PRO A 106 73.19 -49.05 10.19
N GLU A 107 73.87 -49.93 9.45
CA GLU A 107 74.67 -49.61 8.26
C GLU A 107 73.81 -49.15 7.06
N SER A 108 72.50 -49.35 7.09
CA SER A 108 71.56 -48.94 6.04
C SER A 108 70.97 -47.52 6.23
N ASN A 109 71.40 -46.79 7.26
CA ASN A 109 70.91 -45.43 7.54
C ASN A 109 71.44 -44.40 6.56
N PHE A 110 72.57 -44.65 5.89
CA PHE A 110 73.06 -43.85 4.78
C PHE A 110 73.65 -44.77 3.70
N GLY A 111 73.83 -44.26 2.49
CA GLY A 111 74.40 -45.05 1.41
C GLY A 111 74.31 -44.35 0.05
N THR A 112 74.70 -45.08 -0.99
CA THR A 112 74.73 -44.58 -2.36
C THR A 112 73.85 -45.42 -3.29
N TYR A 113 72.90 -44.77 -3.96
CA TYR A 113 72.22 -45.31 -5.13
C TYR A 113 72.97 -44.95 -6.40
N ARG A 114 73.10 -45.90 -7.33
CA ARG A 114 73.72 -45.68 -8.64
C ARG A 114 72.90 -46.33 -9.75
N LEU A 115 72.68 -45.57 -10.83
CA LEU A 115 72.03 -46.05 -12.05
C LEU A 115 72.79 -45.54 -13.25
N ARG A 116 73.11 -46.43 -14.18
CA ARG A 116 73.58 -46.06 -15.50
C ARG A 116 72.44 -46.08 -16.50
N VAL A 117 72.32 -45.03 -17.30
CA VAL A 117 71.28 -44.86 -18.32
C VAL A 117 71.94 -44.75 -19.70
N LEU A 118 71.54 -45.59 -20.64
CA LEU A 118 71.97 -45.54 -22.04
C LEU A 118 70.99 -44.67 -22.82
N LEU A 119 71.49 -43.67 -23.55
CA LEU A 119 70.68 -42.63 -24.21
C LEU A 119 70.80 -42.73 -25.73
N PRO A 120 69.75 -42.36 -26.50
CA PRO A 120 69.71 -42.52 -27.95
C PRO A 120 70.65 -41.58 -28.71
N THR A 121 70.98 -40.42 -28.12
CA THR A 121 71.78 -39.35 -28.76
C THR A 121 72.77 -38.74 -27.77
N SER A 122 74.00 -38.49 -28.22
CA SER A 122 74.99 -37.67 -27.51
C SER A 122 74.72 -36.18 -27.71
N ASN A 123 75.22 -35.32 -26.81
CA ASN A 123 75.04 -33.87 -26.81
C ASN A 123 73.58 -33.37 -26.74
N ALA A 124 72.72 -34.10 -26.02
CA ALA A 124 71.34 -33.69 -25.78
C ALA A 124 71.14 -33.14 -24.34
N SER A 125 70.20 -32.21 -24.19
CA SER A 125 69.78 -31.71 -22.88
C SER A 125 68.60 -32.52 -22.36
N TYR A 126 68.67 -32.90 -21.10
CA TYR A 126 67.63 -33.65 -20.40
C TYR A 126 67.23 -32.95 -19.11
N GLY A 127 65.97 -33.14 -18.73
CA GLY A 127 65.43 -32.74 -17.43
C GLY A 127 65.34 -33.94 -16.50
N ILE A 128 65.61 -33.71 -15.22
CA ILE A 128 65.35 -34.66 -14.14
C ILE A 128 64.50 -33.98 -13.07
N HIS A 129 63.50 -34.70 -12.58
CA HIS A 129 62.70 -34.27 -11.45
C HIS A 129 62.67 -35.35 -10.38
N ILE A 130 63.04 -34.96 -9.16
CA ILE A 130 63.01 -35.79 -7.95
C ILE A 130 61.87 -35.28 -7.09
N PRO A 131 60.71 -35.97 -7.05
CA PRO A 131 59.55 -35.53 -6.28
C PRO A 131 59.79 -35.52 -4.76
N GLU A 132 60.43 -36.58 -4.26
CA GLU A 132 60.70 -36.73 -2.84
C GLU A 132 61.76 -37.80 -2.54
N ILE A 133 62.72 -37.43 -1.71
CA ILE A 133 63.54 -38.36 -0.93
C ILE A 133 63.37 -37.95 0.54
N LYS A 134 63.01 -38.91 1.40
CA LYS A 134 62.43 -38.68 2.74
C LYS A 134 63.28 -37.87 3.74
N THR A 135 64.56 -37.62 3.46
CA THR A 135 65.49 -37.03 4.42
C THR A 135 66.49 -36.06 3.77
N ALA A 136 67.73 -36.48 3.52
CA ALA A 136 68.76 -35.65 2.91
C ALA A 136 69.42 -36.41 1.76
N TYR A 137 69.74 -35.71 0.68
CA TYR A 137 70.41 -36.34 -0.46
C TYR A 137 71.30 -35.38 -1.27
N ARG A 138 72.28 -35.95 -1.95
CA ARG A 138 73.09 -35.28 -3.00
C ARG A 138 72.94 -36.04 -4.30
N LEU A 139 72.62 -35.32 -5.36
CA LEU A 139 72.47 -35.84 -6.72
C LEU A 139 73.70 -35.45 -7.54
N TYR A 140 74.36 -36.46 -8.10
CA TYR A 140 75.41 -36.30 -9.08
C TYR A 140 75.00 -36.90 -10.41
N VAL A 141 75.37 -36.23 -11.49
CA VAL A 141 75.20 -36.72 -12.86
C VAL A 141 76.55 -36.63 -13.55
N ASN A 142 77.05 -37.76 -14.08
CA ASN A 142 78.37 -37.86 -14.72
C ASN A 142 79.51 -37.28 -13.86
N GLY A 143 79.47 -37.53 -12.56
CA GLY A 143 80.47 -37.06 -11.60
C GLY A 143 80.33 -35.61 -11.12
N SER A 144 79.46 -34.81 -11.75
CA SER A 144 79.22 -33.41 -11.36
C SER A 144 78.06 -33.31 -10.37
N LEU A 145 78.20 -32.52 -9.30
CA LEU A 145 77.13 -32.26 -8.34
C LEU A 145 76.05 -31.39 -8.99
N LEU A 146 74.85 -31.93 -9.10
CA LEU A 146 73.70 -31.25 -9.71
C LEU A 146 72.82 -30.56 -8.65
N TYR A 147 72.59 -31.22 -7.51
CA TYR A 147 71.78 -30.67 -6.42
C TYR A 147 72.06 -31.32 -5.06
N GLU A 148 71.85 -30.57 -3.98
CA GLU A 148 71.90 -31.04 -2.59
C GLU A 148 70.62 -30.61 -1.86
N SER A 149 69.84 -31.58 -1.38
CA SER A 149 68.68 -31.33 -0.52
C SER A 149 69.03 -31.64 0.92
N GLY A 150 69.14 -30.59 1.73
CA GLY A 150 69.58 -30.71 3.12
C GLY A 150 71.09 -30.86 3.19
N HIS A 151 71.56 -31.74 4.07
CA HIS A 151 72.97 -32.11 4.15
C HIS A 151 73.08 -33.60 4.50
N PRO A 152 73.30 -34.50 3.54
CA PRO A 152 73.54 -35.91 3.85
C PRO A 152 74.96 -36.07 4.40
N ASP A 153 75.04 -36.66 5.59
CA ASP A 153 76.28 -37.00 6.28
C ASP A 153 76.29 -38.47 6.71
N ASP A 154 77.43 -39.01 7.11
CA ASP A 154 77.60 -40.39 7.60
C ASP A 154 77.17 -40.54 9.08
N ASN A 155 76.84 -39.43 9.74
CA ASN A 155 76.48 -39.36 11.14
C ASN A 155 75.16 -38.59 11.36
N PRO A 156 74.44 -38.88 12.45
CA PRO A 156 73.14 -38.27 12.72
C PRO A 156 73.20 -36.78 13.10
N VAL A 157 74.34 -36.27 13.61
CA VAL A 157 74.46 -34.89 14.10
C VAL A 157 74.71 -33.90 12.95
N GLY A 158 75.52 -34.31 11.96
CA GLY A 158 75.81 -33.54 10.76
C GLY A 158 74.73 -33.65 9.70
N THR A 159 73.83 -34.64 9.78
CA THR A 159 72.74 -34.79 8.81
C THR A 159 71.65 -33.74 9.00
N ILE A 160 71.39 -32.91 7.99
CA ILE A 160 70.28 -31.95 7.97
C ILE A 160 69.22 -32.46 7.00
N SER A 161 68.04 -32.85 7.51
CA SER A 161 66.95 -33.34 6.66
C SER A 161 66.16 -32.20 6.01
N LYS A 162 65.93 -32.30 4.70
CA LYS A 162 65.11 -31.35 3.93
C LYS A 162 64.42 -32.10 2.79
N VAL A 163 63.09 -32.06 2.81
CA VAL A 163 62.23 -32.81 1.90
C VAL A 163 61.50 -31.83 0.98
N VAL A 164 62.17 -31.40 -0.07
CA VAL A 164 61.64 -30.48 -1.08
C VAL A 164 61.91 -31.09 -2.46
N PRO A 165 60.94 -31.09 -3.39
CA PRO A 165 61.17 -31.60 -4.74
C PRO A 165 62.25 -30.77 -5.44
N TYR A 166 63.00 -31.43 -6.33
CA TYR A 166 64.01 -30.80 -7.17
C TYR A 166 63.70 -31.02 -8.64
N THR A 167 63.88 -29.98 -9.45
CA THR A 167 63.80 -30.04 -10.90
C THR A 167 65.04 -29.37 -11.46
N GLY A 168 65.78 -30.09 -12.30
CA GLY A 168 67.04 -29.63 -12.86
C GLY A 168 67.21 -30.06 -14.29
N ASN A 169 67.99 -29.26 -15.04
CA ASN A 169 68.31 -29.52 -16.43
C ASN A 169 69.82 -29.68 -16.53
N PHE A 170 70.27 -30.61 -17.38
CA PHE A 170 71.69 -30.79 -17.65
C PHE A 170 71.89 -31.27 -19.10
N THR A 171 73.12 -31.20 -19.56
CA THR A 171 73.55 -31.66 -20.89
C THR A 171 74.44 -32.87 -20.77
N VAL A 172 74.17 -33.91 -21.57
CA VAL A 172 74.95 -35.15 -21.57
C VAL A 172 75.78 -35.20 -22.85
N GLU A 173 77.11 -35.20 -22.70
CA GLU A 173 78.06 -35.19 -23.83
C GLU A 173 78.20 -36.57 -24.51
N GLN A 174 77.97 -37.65 -23.76
CA GLN A 174 78.09 -39.03 -24.22
C GLN A 174 76.71 -39.70 -24.32
N SER A 175 76.58 -40.80 -25.08
CA SER A 175 75.35 -41.60 -25.11
C SER A 175 75.12 -42.43 -23.84
N THR A 176 75.84 -42.14 -22.76
CA THR A 176 75.72 -42.79 -21.46
C THR A 176 75.68 -41.74 -20.36
N MET A 177 74.78 -41.93 -19.41
CA MET A 177 74.63 -41.08 -18.23
C MET A 177 74.77 -41.94 -16.97
N ASP A 178 75.56 -41.49 -16.01
CA ASP A 178 75.70 -42.13 -14.71
C ASP A 178 75.10 -41.24 -13.62
N ILE A 179 74.07 -41.74 -12.94
CA ILE A 179 73.37 -41.06 -11.85
C ILE A 179 73.84 -41.67 -10.54
N VAL A 180 74.33 -40.82 -9.64
CA VAL A 180 74.73 -41.20 -8.28
C VAL A 180 73.96 -40.36 -7.27
N ILE A 181 73.25 -41.00 -6.35
CA ILE A 181 72.48 -40.33 -5.30
C ILE A 181 72.98 -40.81 -3.93
N HIS A 182 73.60 -39.90 -3.18
CA HIS A 182 73.94 -40.13 -1.78
C HIS A 182 72.73 -39.81 -0.91
N VAL A 183 72.36 -40.70 0.01
CA VAL A 183 71.22 -40.51 0.91
C VAL A 183 71.62 -40.72 2.37
N SER A 184 71.05 -39.94 3.29
CA SER A 184 71.18 -40.13 4.74
C SER A 184 69.82 -40.05 5.40
N ASN A 185 69.46 -41.03 6.21
CA ASN A 185 68.18 -41.19 6.89
C ASN A 185 68.37 -41.59 8.36
N PHE A 186 68.70 -40.62 9.22
CA PHE A 186 68.80 -40.83 10.66
C PHE A 186 67.53 -40.44 11.45
N HIS A 187 66.61 -39.70 10.83
CA HIS A 187 65.42 -39.18 11.50
C HIS A 187 64.18 -40.08 11.35
N TYR A 188 64.10 -40.93 10.31
CA TYR A 188 63.04 -41.93 10.15
C TYR A 188 63.56 -43.36 10.34
N HIS A 189 62.90 -44.13 11.20
CA HIS A 189 63.11 -45.58 11.29
C HIS A 189 62.24 -46.27 10.22
N ASN A 190 62.84 -47.15 9.40
CA ASN A 190 62.17 -48.04 8.43
C ASN A 190 61.45 -47.38 7.23
N LYS A 191 61.78 -46.13 6.88
CA LYS A 191 61.08 -45.39 5.80
C LYS A 191 61.97 -44.53 4.90
N GLY A 192 63.28 -44.76 4.92
CA GLY A 192 64.25 -44.12 4.02
C GLY A 192 64.21 -44.68 2.59
N GLY A 193 65.00 -44.07 1.71
CA GLY A 193 65.13 -44.48 0.31
C GLY A 193 64.37 -43.59 -0.67
N ILE A 194 64.45 -43.95 -1.96
CA ILE A 194 63.75 -43.28 -3.05
C ILE A 194 62.35 -43.88 -3.15
N ILE A 195 61.37 -43.20 -2.56
CA ILE A 195 60.01 -43.75 -2.34
C ILE A 195 58.97 -43.28 -3.36
N GLN A 196 59.37 -42.41 -4.30
CA GLN A 196 58.59 -41.92 -5.43
C GLN A 196 59.46 -42.01 -6.69
N SER A 197 58.86 -42.21 -7.86
CA SER A 197 59.59 -42.32 -9.10
C SER A 197 60.30 -41.03 -9.48
N ILE A 198 61.57 -41.15 -9.85
CA ILE A 198 62.32 -40.05 -10.45
C ILE A 198 61.86 -39.91 -11.90
N LYS A 199 61.41 -38.71 -12.27
CA LYS A 199 60.93 -38.38 -13.62
C LYS A 199 62.09 -37.87 -14.48
N PHE A 200 62.15 -38.31 -15.72
CA PHE A 200 63.22 -38.00 -16.67
C PHE A 200 62.65 -37.79 -18.07
N GLY A 201 63.23 -36.88 -18.86
CA GLY A 201 62.75 -36.59 -20.21
C GLY A 201 63.41 -35.36 -20.82
N THR A 202 62.80 -34.78 -21.85
CA THR A 202 63.23 -33.46 -22.33
C THR A 202 62.96 -32.40 -21.26
N PRO A 203 63.74 -31.30 -21.20
CA PRO A 203 63.50 -30.24 -20.24
C PRO A 203 62.06 -29.69 -20.30
N SER A 204 61.50 -29.59 -21.51
CA SER A 204 60.13 -29.14 -21.74
C SER A 204 59.08 -30.14 -21.22
N ALA A 205 59.25 -31.44 -21.47
CA ALA A 205 58.31 -32.45 -20.97
C ALA A 205 58.25 -32.46 -19.43
N VAL A 206 59.41 -32.42 -18.78
CA VAL A 206 59.52 -32.42 -17.31
C VAL A 206 58.89 -31.16 -16.71
N LEU A 207 59.19 -29.98 -17.27
CA LEU A 207 58.59 -28.73 -16.81
C LEU A 207 57.08 -28.68 -17.02
N ASN A 208 56.58 -29.19 -18.15
CA ASN A 208 55.14 -29.20 -18.46
C ASN A 208 54.35 -30.05 -17.46
N GLU A 209 54.82 -31.26 -17.13
CA GLU A 209 54.14 -32.14 -16.16
C GLU A 209 54.09 -31.53 -14.75
N ILE A 210 55.21 -30.93 -14.30
CA ILE A 210 55.31 -30.30 -12.98
C ILE A 210 54.43 -29.06 -12.91
N HIS A 211 54.55 -28.15 -13.88
CA HIS A 211 53.74 -26.94 -13.90
C HIS A 211 52.25 -27.27 -14.03
N PHE A 212 51.87 -28.33 -14.73
CA PHE A 212 50.49 -28.78 -14.77
C PHE A 212 49.98 -29.15 -13.37
N SER A 213 50.73 -29.95 -12.61
CA SER A 213 50.38 -30.33 -11.23
C SER A 213 50.31 -29.11 -10.30
N GLU A 214 51.37 -28.28 -10.30
CA GLU A 214 51.45 -27.05 -9.50
C GLU A 214 50.31 -26.07 -9.80
N ASN A 215 49.98 -25.89 -11.09
CA ASN A 215 48.89 -25.00 -11.51
C ASN A 215 47.51 -25.54 -11.06
N MET A 216 47.29 -26.86 -11.10
CA MET A 216 46.05 -27.45 -10.58
C MET A 216 45.92 -27.29 -9.06
N GLN A 217 47.04 -27.44 -8.33
CA GLN A 217 47.10 -27.23 -6.90
C GLN A 217 46.89 -25.75 -6.52
N LEU A 218 47.51 -24.84 -7.27
CA LEU A 218 47.33 -23.39 -7.11
C LEU A 218 45.89 -22.97 -7.41
N LEU A 219 45.27 -23.51 -8.47
CA LEU A 219 43.86 -23.25 -8.80
C LEU A 219 42.94 -23.62 -7.63
N VAL A 220 43.12 -24.81 -7.04
CA VAL A 220 42.38 -25.22 -5.84
C VAL A 220 42.67 -24.28 -4.67
N GLY A 221 43.93 -23.91 -4.46
CA GLY A 221 44.33 -22.97 -3.41
C GLY A 221 43.65 -21.61 -3.54
N ILE A 222 43.56 -21.06 -4.76
CA ILE A 222 42.85 -19.80 -5.06
C ILE A 222 41.36 -19.94 -4.77
N ILE A 223 40.72 -21.04 -5.20
CA ILE A 223 39.30 -21.31 -4.91
C ILE A 223 39.06 -21.34 -3.40
N LEU A 224 39.92 -22.02 -2.64
CA LEU A 224 39.84 -22.09 -1.18
C LEU A 224 40.01 -20.71 -0.53
N LEU A 225 41.00 -19.93 -0.96
CA LEU A 225 41.25 -18.58 -0.45
C LEU A 225 40.08 -17.63 -0.72
N LEU A 226 39.48 -17.68 -1.92
CA LEU A 226 38.30 -16.90 -2.27
C LEU A 226 37.13 -17.20 -1.32
N HIS A 227 36.90 -18.48 -1.03
CA HIS A 227 35.86 -18.89 -0.09
C HIS A 227 36.19 -18.50 1.36
N MET A 228 37.47 -18.48 1.74
CA MET A 228 37.90 -17.97 3.05
C MET A 228 37.59 -16.48 3.18
N LEU A 229 37.93 -15.68 2.17
CA LEU A 229 37.61 -14.25 2.12
C LEU A 229 36.10 -14.01 2.24
N TYR A 230 35.29 -14.78 1.51
CA TYR A 230 33.83 -14.73 1.62
C TYR A 230 33.33 -14.96 3.06
N ILE A 231 33.88 -15.94 3.78
CA ILE A 231 33.48 -16.20 5.18
C ILE A 231 33.91 -15.07 6.11
N VAL A 232 35.12 -14.53 5.94
CA VAL A 232 35.58 -13.39 6.74
C VAL A 232 34.66 -12.20 6.56
N ILE A 233 34.26 -11.89 5.33
CA ILE A 233 33.29 -10.82 5.04
C ILE A 233 31.98 -11.09 5.79
N LEU A 234 31.45 -12.32 5.74
CA LEU A 234 30.23 -12.67 6.49
C LEU A 234 30.37 -12.50 8.01
N LEU A 235 31.53 -12.83 8.58
CA LEU A 235 31.81 -12.64 10.00
C LEU A 235 31.87 -11.16 10.38
N PHE A 236 32.44 -10.29 9.53
CA PHE A 236 32.46 -8.83 9.72
C PHE A 236 31.06 -8.20 9.59
N VAL A 237 30.23 -8.70 8.68
CA VAL A 237 28.82 -8.28 8.51
C VAL A 237 27.93 -8.76 9.68
N GLY A 238 28.49 -9.45 10.68
CA GLY A 238 27.81 -9.79 11.94
C GLY A 238 27.17 -11.18 11.97
N HIS A 239 27.36 -12.02 10.95
CA HIS A 239 26.86 -13.40 10.95
C HIS A 239 27.74 -14.31 11.83
N ARG A 240 27.59 -14.25 13.15
CA ARG A 240 28.39 -15.02 14.13
C ARG A 240 27.83 -16.41 14.43
N GLN A 241 27.55 -17.21 13.40
CA GLN A 241 27.08 -18.59 13.57
C GLN A 241 28.26 -19.56 13.73
N LYS A 242 28.15 -20.52 14.67
CA LYS A 242 29.19 -21.54 14.90
C LYS A 242 29.47 -22.40 13.65
N GLU A 243 28.46 -22.58 12.79
CA GLU A 243 28.54 -23.28 11.51
C GLU A 243 29.62 -22.68 10.59
N LEU A 244 29.66 -21.35 10.49
CA LEU A 244 30.61 -20.61 9.65
C LEU A 244 32.05 -20.79 10.13
N LEU A 245 32.26 -20.87 11.45
CA LEU A 245 33.58 -21.10 12.04
C LEU A 245 34.13 -22.49 11.69
N TYR A 246 33.30 -23.53 11.80
CA TYR A 246 33.73 -24.89 11.43
C TYR A 246 33.96 -25.02 9.92
N PHE A 247 33.15 -24.34 9.11
CA PHE A 247 33.36 -24.31 7.67
C PHE A 247 34.66 -23.57 7.29
N ALA A 248 34.97 -22.44 7.94
CA ALA A 248 36.26 -21.77 7.80
C ALA A 248 37.43 -22.69 8.18
N GLY A 249 37.26 -23.49 9.24
CA GLY A 249 38.22 -24.51 9.64
C GLY A 249 38.47 -25.55 8.54
N ILE A 250 37.41 -26.05 7.89
CA ILE A 250 37.55 -26.99 6.75
C ILE A 250 38.39 -26.35 5.64
N ILE A 251 38.10 -25.11 5.25
CA ILE A 251 38.83 -24.42 4.18
C ILE A 251 40.30 -24.21 4.55
N LEU A 252 40.55 -23.70 5.75
CA LEU A 252 41.91 -23.41 6.23
C LEU A 252 42.78 -24.66 6.25
N PHE A 253 42.27 -25.76 6.82
CA PHE A 253 43.02 -27.00 6.92
C PHE A 253 43.07 -27.76 5.60
N ALA A 254 42.05 -27.66 4.74
CA ALA A 254 42.13 -28.18 3.37
C ALA A 254 43.21 -27.47 2.56
N LEU A 255 43.32 -26.13 2.67
CA LEU A 255 44.37 -25.34 2.03
C LEU A 255 45.75 -25.73 2.57
N LEU A 256 45.89 -25.81 3.89
CA LEU A 256 47.15 -26.20 4.54
C LEU A 256 47.61 -27.58 4.08
N VAL A 257 46.72 -28.58 4.13
CA VAL A 257 47.03 -29.95 3.69
C VAL A 257 47.39 -29.99 2.22
N THR A 258 46.58 -29.34 1.37
CA THR A 258 46.82 -29.28 -0.08
C THR A 258 48.21 -28.73 -0.36
N LEU A 259 48.61 -27.60 0.25
CA LEU A 259 49.91 -26.97 -0.02
C LEU A 259 51.13 -27.71 0.57
N ILE A 260 50.93 -28.58 1.57
CA ILE A 260 52.03 -29.30 2.24
C ILE A 260 52.30 -30.68 1.62
N ASP A 261 51.28 -31.42 1.17
CA ASP A 261 51.40 -32.87 0.95
C ASP A 261 51.81 -33.28 -0.47
N ASP A 262 51.25 -32.66 -1.52
CA ASP A 262 51.51 -33.05 -2.92
C ASP A 262 52.84 -32.47 -3.45
N ASP A 263 52.83 -31.34 -4.17
CA ASP A 263 54.05 -30.73 -4.72
C ASP A 263 54.86 -29.92 -3.69
N LYS A 264 54.47 -30.01 -2.40
CA LYS A 264 55.14 -29.36 -1.25
C LYS A 264 55.36 -27.85 -1.44
N MET A 265 54.46 -27.17 -2.15
CA MET A 265 54.56 -25.74 -2.48
C MET A 265 54.81 -24.87 -1.24
N LEU A 266 54.18 -25.19 -0.09
CA LEU A 266 54.40 -24.43 1.14
C LEU A 266 55.86 -24.50 1.63
N LEU A 267 56.51 -25.66 1.49
CA LEU A 267 57.89 -25.88 1.92
C LEU A 267 58.91 -25.26 0.95
N GLN A 268 58.51 -25.02 -0.30
CA GLN A 268 59.31 -24.24 -1.25
C GLN A 268 59.22 -22.74 -0.95
N TRP A 269 58.03 -22.23 -0.60
CA TRP A 269 57.80 -20.80 -0.35
C TRP A 269 58.27 -20.33 1.02
N LEU A 270 58.21 -21.19 2.04
CA LEU A 270 58.56 -20.85 3.42
C LEU A 270 59.67 -21.77 3.95
N PRO A 271 60.68 -21.23 4.67
CA PRO A 271 61.78 -22.01 5.25
C PRO A 271 61.32 -22.77 6.51
N ILE A 272 60.40 -23.71 6.34
CA ILE A 272 59.86 -24.54 7.42
C ILE A 272 60.81 -25.71 7.69
N ASN A 273 61.22 -25.88 8.94
CA ASN A 273 61.96 -27.07 9.36
C ASN A 273 61.13 -28.34 9.07
N PHE A 274 61.79 -29.36 8.51
CA PHE A 274 61.27 -30.69 8.29
C PHE A 274 60.39 -31.23 9.44
N GLU A 275 60.80 -31.06 10.71
CA GLU A 275 60.00 -31.56 11.83
C GLU A 275 58.61 -30.90 11.92
N TRP A 276 58.57 -29.59 11.70
CA TRP A 276 57.35 -28.81 11.70
C TRP A 276 56.49 -29.11 10.47
N ALA A 277 57.09 -29.39 9.31
CA ALA A 277 56.36 -29.82 8.12
C ALA A 277 55.55 -31.10 8.39
N VAL A 278 56.17 -32.11 9.02
CA VAL A 278 55.51 -33.36 9.39
C VAL A 278 54.39 -33.13 10.41
N ARG A 279 54.64 -32.33 11.45
CA ARG A 279 53.63 -31.99 12.47
C ARG A 279 52.45 -31.24 11.87
N MET A 280 52.70 -30.22 11.05
CA MET A 280 51.64 -29.45 10.39
C MET A 280 50.79 -30.32 9.46
N ARG A 281 51.40 -31.27 8.75
CA ARG A 281 50.64 -32.22 7.93
C ARG A 281 49.70 -33.08 8.77
N ILE A 282 50.20 -33.69 9.85
CA ILE A 282 49.41 -34.56 10.75
C ILE A 282 48.27 -33.77 11.42
N ILE A 283 48.58 -32.57 11.92
CA ILE A 283 47.60 -31.67 12.53
C ILE A 283 46.58 -31.21 11.48
N GLY A 284 47.02 -30.85 10.27
CA GLY A 284 46.15 -30.41 9.18
C GLY A 284 45.10 -31.45 8.81
N TYR A 285 45.52 -32.69 8.56
CA TYR A 285 44.61 -33.79 8.23
C TYR A 285 43.65 -34.13 9.38
N SER A 286 44.14 -34.17 10.61
CA SER A 286 43.29 -34.46 11.77
C SER A 286 42.28 -33.34 12.04
N ALA A 287 42.70 -32.08 11.92
CA ALA A 287 41.85 -30.91 12.10
C ALA A 287 40.83 -30.75 10.97
N LEU A 288 41.18 -31.09 9.73
CA LEU A 288 40.26 -31.14 8.59
C LEU A 288 39.12 -32.14 8.84
N CYS A 289 39.45 -33.38 9.22
CA CYS A 289 38.47 -34.41 9.60
C CYS A 289 37.58 -33.95 10.77
N TYR A 290 38.19 -33.32 11.78
CA TYR A 290 37.45 -32.80 12.94
C TYR A 290 36.44 -31.72 12.57
N CYS A 291 36.88 -30.72 11.80
CA CYS A 291 36.03 -29.63 11.34
C CYS A 291 34.91 -30.14 10.42
N LEU A 292 35.18 -31.12 9.56
CA LEU A 292 34.19 -31.73 8.68
C LEU A 292 33.03 -32.38 9.47
N VAL A 293 33.33 -33.15 10.51
CA VAL A 293 32.32 -33.79 11.37
C VAL A 293 31.52 -32.74 12.15
N LEU A 294 32.19 -31.73 12.74
CA LEU A 294 31.51 -30.68 13.50
C LEU A 294 30.65 -29.75 12.64
N CYS A 295 31.12 -29.40 11.45
CA CYS A 295 30.38 -28.62 10.48
C CYS A 295 29.10 -29.36 10.08
N THR A 296 29.22 -30.65 9.73
CA THR A 296 28.07 -31.50 9.36
C THR A 296 27.04 -31.56 10.49
N LYS A 297 27.48 -31.74 11.74
CA LYS A 297 26.60 -31.77 12.92
C LYS A 297 25.83 -30.46 13.11
N HIS A 298 26.52 -29.31 13.07
CA HIS A 298 25.90 -28.01 13.36
C HIS A 298 25.01 -27.56 12.21
N LEU A 299 25.45 -27.74 10.96
CA LEU A 299 24.69 -27.33 9.78
C LEU A 299 23.37 -28.11 9.63
N LEU A 300 23.34 -29.36 10.10
CA LEU A 300 22.14 -30.22 10.09
C LEU A 300 21.37 -30.23 11.42
N GLY A 301 21.89 -29.60 12.49
CA GLY A 301 21.23 -29.54 13.80
C GLY A 301 20.98 -30.91 14.48
N VAL A 302 21.68 -31.98 14.09
CA VAL A 302 21.42 -33.34 14.59
C VAL A 302 22.01 -33.55 15.98
N GLN A 303 21.17 -33.91 16.95
CA GLN A 303 21.61 -34.11 18.34
C GLN A 303 21.93 -35.57 18.73
N SER A 304 21.49 -36.55 17.95
CA SER A 304 21.60 -37.98 18.31
C SER A 304 23.03 -38.49 18.45
N PHE A 305 24.02 -37.84 17.82
CA PHE A 305 25.42 -38.26 17.84
C PHE A 305 26.30 -37.49 18.84
N LYS A 306 25.72 -36.72 19.78
CA LYS A 306 26.48 -35.88 20.72
C LYS A 306 27.56 -36.65 21.50
N LYS A 307 27.26 -37.85 22.02
CA LYS A 307 28.22 -38.67 22.78
C LYS A 307 29.39 -39.15 21.92
N LEU A 308 29.09 -39.64 20.72
CA LEU A 308 30.10 -40.15 19.79
C LEU A 308 31.04 -39.04 19.32
N ILE A 309 30.48 -37.86 18.99
CA ILE A 309 31.26 -36.67 18.60
C ILE A 309 32.11 -36.15 19.78
N PHE A 310 31.63 -36.26 21.01
CA PHE A 310 32.40 -35.90 22.19
C PHE A 310 33.63 -36.81 22.36
N ILE A 311 33.46 -38.13 22.26
CA ILE A 311 34.58 -39.10 22.29
C ILE A 311 35.56 -38.82 21.14
N PHE A 312 35.05 -38.58 19.94
CA PHE A 312 35.86 -38.21 18.77
C PHE A 312 36.64 -36.91 18.99
N SER A 313 36.05 -35.92 19.68
CA SER A 313 36.73 -34.68 20.05
C SER A 313 37.86 -34.91 21.06
N ILE A 314 37.63 -35.73 22.10
CA ILE A 314 38.67 -36.09 23.06
C ILE A 314 39.85 -36.73 22.34
N PHE A 315 39.58 -37.72 21.49
CA PHE A 315 40.61 -38.38 20.69
C PHE A 315 41.39 -37.38 19.83
N PHE A 316 40.71 -36.45 19.16
CA PHE A 316 41.35 -35.40 18.36
C PHE A 316 42.32 -34.55 19.20
N TYR A 317 41.87 -33.99 20.33
CA TYR A 317 42.72 -33.15 21.19
C TYR A 317 43.90 -33.93 21.78
N THR A 318 43.69 -35.18 22.19
CA THR A 318 44.75 -36.07 22.66
C THR A 318 45.77 -36.34 21.56
N TYR A 319 45.31 -36.63 20.34
CA TYR A 319 46.19 -36.93 19.21
C TYR A 319 47.01 -35.71 18.75
N VAL A 320 46.40 -34.52 18.70
CA VAL A 320 47.12 -33.25 18.44
C VAL A 320 48.16 -32.99 19.53
N SER A 321 47.82 -33.24 20.79
CA SER A 321 48.77 -33.07 21.91
C SER A 321 49.96 -34.02 21.78
N ILE A 322 49.72 -35.30 21.48
CA ILE A 322 50.80 -36.27 21.20
C ILE A 322 51.68 -35.76 20.06
N THR A 323 51.08 -35.26 18.97
CA THR A 323 51.81 -34.75 17.80
C THR A 323 52.72 -33.55 18.12
N LEU A 324 52.29 -32.67 19.02
CA LEU A 324 53.04 -31.46 19.40
C LEU A 324 54.19 -31.75 20.36
N PHE A 325 54.06 -32.71 21.27
CA PHE A 325 55.03 -32.92 22.35
C PHE A 325 55.95 -34.13 22.15
N PHE A 326 55.58 -35.11 21.32
CA PHE A 326 56.40 -36.31 21.13
C PHE A 326 57.55 -36.10 20.12
N PRO A 327 58.67 -36.83 20.30
CA PRO A 327 59.76 -36.86 19.32
C PRO A 327 59.30 -37.34 17.94
N ILE A 328 59.91 -36.82 16.88
CA ILE A 328 59.49 -37.13 15.49
C ILE A 328 59.59 -38.62 15.13
N SER A 329 60.54 -39.34 15.73
CA SER A 329 60.70 -40.79 15.55
C SER A 329 59.48 -41.60 15.97
N TRP A 330 58.71 -41.11 16.95
CA TRP A 330 57.48 -41.74 17.40
C TRP A 330 56.27 -41.42 16.51
N LEU A 331 56.28 -40.27 15.83
CA LEU A 331 55.15 -39.82 15.01
C LEU A 331 54.87 -40.77 13.85
N ASP A 332 55.88 -41.46 13.32
CA ASP A 332 55.68 -42.42 12.25
C ASP A 332 54.82 -43.63 12.67
N TYR A 333 55.02 -44.14 13.90
CA TYR A 333 54.19 -45.22 14.46
C TYR A 333 52.73 -44.79 14.64
N THR A 334 52.50 -43.50 14.89
CA THR A 334 51.16 -42.94 15.04
C THR A 334 50.40 -42.76 13.73
N SER A 335 51.04 -42.91 12.56
CA SER A 335 50.37 -42.69 11.27
C SER A 335 49.22 -43.69 11.04
N LYS A 336 49.33 -44.92 11.55
CA LYS A 336 48.24 -45.91 11.52
C LYS A 336 47.03 -45.47 12.36
N ILE A 337 47.31 -44.84 13.51
CA ILE A 337 46.28 -44.29 14.40
C ILE A 337 45.55 -43.13 13.71
N LEU A 338 46.27 -42.26 12.99
CA LEU A 338 45.67 -41.22 12.16
C LEU A 338 44.76 -41.81 11.07
N GLY A 339 45.19 -42.88 10.40
CA GLY A 339 44.39 -43.55 9.38
C GLY A 339 43.05 -44.07 9.92
N ILE A 340 43.06 -44.70 11.11
CA ILE A 340 41.83 -45.13 11.79
C ILE A 340 40.93 -43.93 12.11
N PHE A 341 41.50 -42.84 12.62
CA PHE A 341 40.76 -41.61 12.91
C PHE A 341 40.09 -41.02 11.66
N MET A 342 40.80 -40.97 10.53
CA MET A 342 40.25 -40.53 9.25
C MET A 342 39.08 -41.41 8.79
N VAL A 343 39.23 -42.74 8.87
CA VAL A 343 38.15 -43.68 8.51
C VAL A 343 36.90 -43.45 9.36
N ILE A 344 37.07 -43.26 10.67
CA ILE A 344 35.95 -42.93 11.58
C ILE A 344 35.28 -41.62 11.15
N ALA A 345 36.05 -40.57 10.84
CA ALA A 345 35.51 -39.29 10.38
C ALA A 345 34.72 -39.43 9.06
N ILE A 346 35.30 -40.10 8.07
CA ILE A 346 34.72 -40.38 6.74
C ILE A 346 33.40 -41.15 6.85
N LEU A 347 33.28 -42.09 7.79
CA LEU A 347 32.04 -42.83 8.01
C LEU A 347 30.98 -42.03 8.78
N LEU A 348 31.38 -41.17 9.71
CA LEU A 348 30.45 -40.37 10.51
C LEU A 348 29.65 -39.35 9.68
N VAL A 349 30.30 -38.69 8.73
CA VAL A 349 29.67 -37.66 7.87
C VAL A 349 28.41 -38.17 7.13
N PRO A 350 28.46 -39.30 6.37
CA PRO A 350 27.29 -39.84 5.70
C PRO A 350 26.27 -40.42 6.69
N ILE A 351 26.69 -40.96 7.83
CA ILE A 351 25.77 -41.46 8.88
C ILE A 351 24.92 -40.31 9.45
N ILE A 352 25.56 -39.21 9.85
CA ILE A 352 24.88 -38.01 10.38
C ILE A 352 23.95 -37.43 9.31
N SER A 353 24.45 -37.29 8.09
CA SER A 353 23.71 -36.69 6.98
C SER A 353 22.50 -37.54 6.57
N ARG A 354 22.62 -38.88 6.56
CA ARG A 354 21.51 -39.80 6.30
C ARG A 354 20.40 -39.69 7.35
N GLN A 355 20.74 -39.45 8.62
CA GLN A 355 19.72 -39.20 9.64
C GLN A 355 18.98 -37.87 9.38
N ALA A 356 19.70 -36.80 9.03
CA ALA A 356 19.10 -35.49 8.77
C ALA A 356 18.15 -35.49 7.57
N VAL A 357 18.49 -36.24 6.52
CA VAL A 357 17.57 -36.51 5.40
C VAL A 357 16.29 -37.16 5.91
N ARG A 358 16.40 -38.19 6.76
CA ARG A 358 15.23 -38.91 7.27
C ARG A 358 14.30 -38.01 8.07
N SER A 359 14.83 -36.98 8.72
CA SER A 359 14.04 -35.95 9.40
C SER A 359 13.41 -34.91 8.46
N GLY A 360 13.53 -35.05 7.14
CA GLY A 360 12.85 -34.20 6.17
C GLY A 360 13.53 -32.85 5.90
N GLN A 361 14.80 -32.69 6.30
CA GLN A 361 15.54 -31.47 6.00
C GLN A 361 15.92 -31.42 4.51
N GLU A 362 15.30 -30.50 3.76
CA GLU A 362 15.53 -30.36 2.30
C GLU A 362 17.00 -30.12 1.94
N ALA A 363 17.77 -29.53 2.85
CA ALA A 363 19.15 -29.13 2.64
C ALA A 363 20.17 -30.25 2.94
N ALA A 364 19.72 -31.38 3.52
CA ALA A 364 20.57 -32.47 3.96
C ALA A 364 21.18 -33.29 2.81
N THR A 365 20.55 -33.31 1.65
CA THR A 365 21.04 -34.02 0.45
C THR A 365 22.28 -33.36 -0.13
N SER A 366 22.30 -32.04 -0.26
CA SER A 366 23.47 -31.30 -0.76
C SER A 366 24.65 -31.40 0.21
N ILE A 367 24.40 -31.30 1.52
CA ILE A 367 25.45 -31.47 2.54
C ILE A 367 26.02 -32.90 2.51
N LEU A 368 25.16 -33.91 2.32
CA LEU A 368 25.59 -35.29 2.17
C LEU A 368 26.52 -35.48 0.96
N LEU A 369 26.15 -34.94 -0.20
CA LEU A 369 26.95 -35.07 -1.44
C LEU A 369 28.30 -34.34 -1.34
N ALA A 370 28.30 -33.11 -0.81
CA ALA A 370 29.54 -32.36 -0.57
C ALA A 370 30.44 -33.10 0.45
N GLY A 371 29.86 -33.58 1.55
CA GLY A 371 30.58 -34.33 2.58
C GLY A 371 31.14 -35.66 2.07
N ILE A 372 30.46 -36.34 1.15
CA ILE A 372 30.96 -37.53 0.47
C ILE A 372 32.15 -37.18 -0.43
N ALA A 373 32.09 -36.11 -1.22
CA ALA A 373 33.20 -35.72 -2.09
C ALA A 373 34.46 -35.32 -1.29
N VAL A 374 34.32 -34.54 -0.21
CA VAL A 374 35.45 -34.22 0.68
C VAL A 374 35.99 -35.47 1.36
N SER A 375 35.12 -36.33 1.89
CA SER A 375 35.53 -37.61 2.49
C SER A 375 36.26 -38.53 1.49
N PHE A 376 35.80 -38.56 0.24
CA PHE A 376 36.40 -39.35 -0.83
C PHE A 376 37.76 -38.79 -1.23
N ASN A 377 37.91 -37.47 -1.32
CA ASN A 377 39.20 -36.82 -1.53
C ASN A 377 40.19 -37.11 -0.39
N ILE A 378 39.77 -37.01 0.88
CA ILE A 378 40.60 -37.34 2.06
C ILE A 378 40.99 -38.82 2.06
N ALA A 379 40.06 -39.73 1.74
CA ALA A 379 40.35 -41.15 1.65
C ALA A 379 41.44 -41.44 0.61
N PHE A 380 41.37 -40.78 -0.56
CA PHE A 380 42.34 -41.02 -1.62
C PHE A 380 43.69 -40.35 -1.35
N SER A 381 43.71 -39.09 -0.94
CA SER A 381 44.94 -38.35 -0.63
C SER A 381 45.66 -38.92 0.59
N GLY A 382 44.94 -39.18 1.68
CA GLY A 382 45.53 -39.60 2.96
C GLY A 382 45.73 -41.11 3.14
N LEU A 383 44.89 -41.96 2.54
CA LEU A 383 44.98 -43.43 2.70
C LEU A 383 45.42 -44.13 1.41
N PHE A 384 44.71 -43.88 0.30
CA PHE A 384 44.89 -44.66 -0.93
C PHE A 384 46.23 -44.37 -1.64
N LYS A 385 46.67 -43.11 -1.71
CA LYS A 385 47.99 -42.71 -2.26
C LYS A 385 49.15 -43.37 -1.51
N SER A 386 48.96 -43.70 -0.23
CA SER A 386 49.95 -44.45 0.54
C SER A 386 50.00 -45.95 0.18
N TRP A 387 48.96 -46.50 -0.46
CA TRP A 387 48.83 -47.92 -0.79
C TRP A 387 48.99 -48.22 -2.28
N PHE A 388 48.67 -47.28 -3.18
CA PHE A 388 48.71 -47.45 -4.63
C PHE A 388 49.43 -46.26 -5.29
N ASN A 389 50.40 -46.57 -6.19
CA ASN A 389 51.22 -45.71 -7.04
C ASN A 389 51.26 -44.19 -6.74
N LYS A 390 52.43 -43.69 -6.33
CA LYS A 390 52.64 -42.30 -5.90
C LYS A 390 52.95 -41.31 -7.04
N ASP A 391 53.04 -41.78 -8.28
CA ASP A 391 53.66 -41.03 -9.38
C ASP A 391 52.68 -40.24 -10.26
N LEU A 392 51.49 -39.97 -9.71
CA LEU A 392 50.40 -39.25 -10.39
C LEU A 392 50.43 -37.75 -10.04
N PRO A 393 50.06 -36.88 -11.00
CA PRO A 393 49.90 -35.45 -10.74
C PRO A 393 48.72 -35.18 -9.80
N TYR A 394 48.74 -33.99 -9.19
CA TYR A 394 47.69 -33.54 -8.27
C TYR A 394 46.29 -33.62 -8.88
N TYR A 395 45.33 -34.18 -8.13
CA TYR A 395 43.94 -34.34 -8.58
C TYR A 395 43.00 -33.32 -7.89
N PRO A 396 42.48 -32.31 -8.62
CA PRO A 396 41.69 -31.23 -8.02
C PRO A 396 40.18 -31.48 -7.96
N ILE A 397 39.66 -32.45 -8.73
CA ILE A 397 38.25 -32.43 -9.16
C ILE A 397 37.26 -32.68 -8.02
N ASP A 398 37.49 -33.66 -7.14
CA ASP A 398 36.56 -33.98 -6.04
C ASP A 398 36.29 -32.76 -5.15
N LEU A 399 37.34 -31.99 -4.87
CA LEU A 399 37.28 -30.84 -3.99
C LEU A 399 36.54 -29.69 -4.69
N ILE A 400 36.79 -29.45 -5.98
CA ILE A 400 36.01 -28.50 -6.79
C ILE A 400 34.52 -28.88 -6.80
N VAL A 401 34.20 -30.17 -7.03
CA VAL A 401 32.81 -30.66 -7.00
C VAL A 401 32.17 -30.43 -5.63
N ALA A 402 32.89 -30.70 -4.54
CA ALA A 402 32.40 -30.44 -3.19
C ALA A 402 32.06 -28.96 -2.97
N PHE A 403 32.92 -28.03 -3.42
CA PHE A 403 32.67 -26.59 -3.31
C PHE A 403 31.51 -26.13 -4.16
N VAL A 404 31.36 -26.63 -5.39
CA VAL A 404 30.21 -26.28 -6.25
C VAL A 404 28.90 -26.73 -5.59
N VAL A 405 28.86 -27.95 -5.04
CA VAL A 405 27.67 -28.45 -4.32
C VAL A 405 27.40 -27.60 -3.06
N PHE A 406 28.44 -27.19 -2.35
CA PHE A 406 28.30 -26.35 -1.15
C PHE A 406 27.86 -24.91 -1.48
N ALA A 407 28.39 -24.31 -2.55
CA ALA A 407 27.97 -23.01 -3.07
C ALA A 407 26.51 -23.04 -3.52
N SER A 408 26.10 -24.09 -4.24
CA SER A 408 24.71 -24.32 -4.61
C SER A 408 23.80 -24.43 -3.39
N PHE A 409 24.24 -25.14 -2.34
CA PHE A 409 23.51 -25.23 -1.07
C PHE A 409 23.28 -23.85 -0.44
N TRP A 410 24.33 -23.02 -0.33
CA TRP A 410 24.21 -21.67 0.23
C TRP A 410 23.33 -20.77 -0.62
N PHE A 411 23.46 -20.83 -1.94
CA PHE A 411 22.62 -20.08 -2.85
C PHE A 411 21.12 -20.42 -2.70
N VAL A 412 20.79 -21.71 -2.62
CA VAL A 412 19.41 -22.17 -2.38
C VAL A 412 18.92 -21.76 -0.98
N ARG A 413 19.78 -21.82 0.05
CA ARG A 413 19.43 -21.39 1.42
C ARG A 413 19.19 -19.88 1.48
N PHE A 414 20.03 -19.09 0.84
CA PHE A 414 19.91 -17.63 0.75
C PHE A 414 18.61 -17.23 0.04
N THR A 415 18.35 -17.75 -1.16
CA THR A 415 17.14 -17.43 -1.93
C THR A 415 15.87 -17.79 -1.16
N LYS A 416 15.81 -18.97 -0.52
CA LYS A 416 14.67 -19.36 0.34
C LYS A 416 14.48 -18.41 1.52
N THR A 417 15.57 -17.93 2.11
CA THR A 417 15.53 -17.01 3.26
C THR A 417 15.09 -15.61 2.81
N ALA A 418 15.60 -15.12 1.69
CA ALA A 418 15.20 -13.85 1.08
C ALA A 418 13.70 -13.82 0.73
N ILE A 419 13.20 -14.86 0.06
CA ILE A 419 11.77 -14.98 -0.28
C ILE A 419 10.89 -15.04 0.99
N ARG A 420 11.35 -15.72 2.06
CA ARG A 420 10.61 -15.74 3.34
C ARG A 420 10.59 -14.37 4.00
N ALA A 421 11.72 -13.66 4.00
CA ALA A 421 11.82 -12.32 4.54
C ALA A 421 10.91 -11.34 3.80
N GLU A 422 10.89 -11.40 2.46
CA GLU A 422 9.98 -10.61 1.63
C GLU A 422 8.51 -10.90 1.95
N LYS A 423 8.11 -12.18 2.02
CA LYS A 423 6.74 -12.57 2.41
C LYS A 423 6.36 -12.11 3.81
N GLN A 424 7.30 -12.16 4.76
CA GLN A 424 7.07 -11.66 6.12
C GLN A 424 6.91 -10.14 6.14
N ALA A 425 7.71 -9.41 5.36
CA ALA A 425 7.59 -7.96 5.22
C ALA A 425 6.25 -7.56 4.58
N GLU A 426 5.82 -8.26 3.53
CA GLU A 426 4.52 -8.03 2.87
C GLU A 426 3.35 -8.35 3.82
N ALA A 427 3.43 -9.47 4.56
CA ALA A 427 2.43 -9.81 5.57
C ALA A 427 2.36 -8.77 6.68
N LEU A 428 3.52 -8.28 7.17
CA LEU A 428 3.58 -7.23 8.18
C LEU A 428 2.94 -5.93 7.67
N LYS A 429 3.24 -5.53 6.42
CA LYS A 429 2.63 -4.36 5.78
C LYS A 429 1.11 -4.50 5.66
N LYS A 430 0.63 -5.70 5.32
CA LYS A 430 -0.82 -5.97 5.24
C LYS A 430 -1.49 -5.90 6.62
N VAL A 431 -0.85 -6.44 7.65
CA VAL A 431 -1.35 -6.37 9.04
C VAL A 431 -1.40 -4.92 9.52
N ASP A 432 -0.37 -4.13 9.22
CA ASP A 432 -0.34 -2.72 9.60
C ASP A 432 -1.47 -1.92 8.92
N LYS A 433 -1.66 -2.12 7.61
CA LYS A 433 -2.79 -1.52 6.87
C LYS A 433 -4.15 -1.93 7.45
N GLN A 434 -4.31 -3.21 7.82
CA GLN A 434 -5.55 -3.70 8.45
C GLN A 434 -5.78 -3.08 9.83
N LYS A 435 -4.71 -2.85 10.61
CA LYS A 435 -4.78 -2.18 11.91
C LYS A 435 -5.28 -0.74 11.75
N ASP A 436 -4.77 -0.01 10.76
CA ASP A 436 -5.17 1.38 10.53
C ASP A 436 -6.59 1.49 9.96
N GLU A 437 -6.97 0.62 9.01
CA GLU A 437 -8.36 0.49 8.53
C GLU A 437 -9.33 0.13 9.67
N PHE A 438 -8.93 -0.77 10.58
CA PHE A 438 -9.72 -1.13 11.75
C PHE A 438 -9.93 0.07 12.68
N LEU A 439 -8.87 0.80 13.03
CA LEU A 439 -8.97 1.97 13.90
C LEU A 439 -9.87 3.06 13.30
N ALA A 440 -9.75 3.34 12.00
CA ALA A 440 -10.61 4.30 11.31
C ALA A 440 -12.08 3.85 11.32
N ASN A 441 -12.35 2.59 10.95
CA ASN A 441 -13.71 2.05 10.88
C ASN A 441 -14.37 1.97 12.27
N THR A 442 -13.66 1.42 13.27
CA THR A 442 -14.17 1.34 14.65
C THR A 442 -14.46 2.72 15.22
N SER A 443 -13.63 3.72 14.92
CA SER A 443 -13.90 5.09 15.36
C SER A 443 -15.18 5.62 14.72
N HIS A 444 -15.34 5.49 13.40
CA HIS A 444 -16.57 5.87 12.71
C HIS A 444 -17.82 5.13 13.24
N GLU A 445 -17.72 3.82 13.48
CA GLU A 445 -18.83 3.01 14.01
C GLU A 445 -19.19 3.36 15.45
N LEU A 446 -18.24 3.83 16.26
CA LEU A 446 -18.49 4.30 17.62
C LEU A 446 -19.02 5.75 17.65
N ARG A 447 -18.67 6.58 16.65
CA ARG A 447 -19.15 7.96 16.52
C ARG A 447 -20.68 8.01 16.38
N ASN A 448 -21.24 7.18 15.51
CA ASN A 448 -22.67 7.20 15.18
C ASN A 448 -23.60 6.93 16.39
N PRO A 449 -23.47 5.83 17.15
CA PRO A 449 -24.33 5.56 18.30
C PRO A 449 -24.13 6.60 19.41
N LEU A 450 -22.92 7.15 19.55
CA LEU A 450 -22.62 8.19 20.53
C LEU A 450 -23.37 9.49 20.22
N HIS A 451 -23.36 9.94 18.97
CA HIS A 451 -24.12 11.12 18.56
C HIS A 451 -25.64 10.90 18.66
N ALA A 452 -26.14 9.69 18.40
CA ALA A 452 -27.54 9.36 18.62
C ALA A 452 -27.94 9.53 20.11
N ILE A 453 -27.08 9.09 21.04
CA ILE A 453 -27.31 9.28 22.49
C ILE A 453 -27.33 10.76 22.86
N ILE A 454 -26.40 11.56 22.33
CA ILE A 454 -26.34 13.02 22.57
C ILE A 454 -27.62 13.70 22.06
N ASN A 455 -28.04 13.40 20.83
CA ASN A 455 -29.22 14.00 20.22
C ASN A 455 -30.51 13.59 20.94
N MET A 456 -30.60 12.35 21.43
CA MET A 456 -31.73 11.91 22.27
C MET A 456 -31.77 12.67 23.59
N ALA A 457 -30.63 12.83 24.27
CA ALA A 457 -30.56 13.58 25.53
C ALA A 457 -30.95 15.04 25.33
N GLN A 458 -30.42 15.70 24.30
CA GLN A 458 -30.76 17.07 23.92
C GLN A 458 -32.26 17.21 23.55
N SER A 459 -32.80 16.25 22.79
CA SER A 459 -34.22 16.23 22.46
C SER A 459 -35.10 16.16 23.72
N ILE A 460 -34.75 15.35 24.72
CA ILE A 460 -35.52 15.26 25.97
C ILE A 460 -35.42 16.57 26.77
N ILE A 461 -34.24 17.18 26.85
CA ILE A 461 -34.01 18.48 27.50
C ILE A 461 -34.92 19.55 26.86
N ILE A 462 -34.95 19.63 25.52
CA ILE A 462 -35.76 20.61 24.79
C ILE A 462 -37.26 20.33 24.94
N ARG A 463 -37.68 19.06 24.87
CA ARG A 463 -39.11 18.67 24.81
C ARG A 463 -39.83 18.73 26.16
N LYS A 464 -39.12 18.60 27.27
CA LYS A 464 -39.70 18.60 28.63
C LYS A 464 -39.04 19.60 29.59
N SER A 465 -38.38 20.64 29.10
CA SER A 465 -37.72 21.65 29.95
C SER A 465 -38.64 22.24 31.04
N SER A 466 -39.96 22.31 30.79
CA SER A 466 -40.97 22.78 31.75
C SER A 466 -41.65 21.69 32.59
N LYS A 467 -41.32 20.40 32.41
CA LYS A 467 -41.96 19.22 33.04
C LYS A 467 -40.98 18.22 33.67
N LEU A 468 -39.68 18.48 33.62
CA LEU A 468 -38.64 17.65 34.25
C LEU A 468 -38.32 18.23 35.62
N ASP A 469 -38.14 17.37 36.63
CA ASP A 469 -37.58 17.79 37.93
C ASP A 469 -36.10 18.19 37.74
N THR A 470 -35.60 19.11 38.55
CA THR A 470 -34.23 19.65 38.43
C THR A 470 -33.11 18.59 38.37
N PRO A 471 -33.18 17.44 39.09
CA PRO A 471 -32.14 16.41 39.00
C PRO A 471 -32.12 15.70 37.63
N ASP A 472 -33.29 15.45 37.03
CA ASP A 472 -33.39 14.77 35.72
C ASP A 472 -32.79 15.63 34.59
N GLN A 473 -32.89 16.96 34.72
CA GLN A 473 -32.25 17.90 33.79
C GLN A 473 -30.73 17.89 33.94
N GLU A 474 -30.22 17.85 35.16
CA GLU A 474 -28.79 17.76 35.45
C GLU A 474 -28.19 16.46 34.92
N ASP A 475 -28.88 15.33 35.09
CA ASP A 475 -28.45 14.02 34.58
C ASP A 475 -28.42 13.98 33.04
N LEU A 476 -29.43 14.53 32.37
CA LEU A 476 -29.45 14.63 30.91
C LEU A 476 -28.36 15.58 30.39
N MET A 477 -28.14 16.72 31.05
CA MET A 477 -27.01 17.60 30.74
C MET A 477 -25.67 16.90 30.92
N LEU A 478 -25.53 16.07 31.96
CA LEU A 478 -24.32 15.26 32.19
C LEU A 478 -24.11 14.24 31.08
N ILE A 479 -25.15 13.50 30.66
CA ILE A 479 -25.08 12.56 29.52
C ILE A 479 -24.63 13.28 28.26
N THR A 480 -25.17 14.49 28.01
CA THR A 480 -24.82 15.30 26.84
C THR A 480 -23.34 15.72 26.89
N LYS A 481 -22.86 16.19 28.04
CA LYS A 481 -21.46 16.57 28.27
C LYS A 481 -20.49 15.39 28.13
N VAL A 482 -20.86 14.21 28.67
CA VAL A 482 -20.06 12.98 28.56
C VAL A 482 -20.01 12.51 27.10
N GLY A 483 -21.13 12.56 26.39
CA GLY A 483 -21.21 12.19 24.98
C GLY A 483 -20.35 13.10 24.10
N GLN A 484 -20.44 14.42 24.27
CA GLN A 484 -19.61 15.38 23.55
C GLN A 484 -18.12 15.14 23.81
N ARG A 485 -17.74 14.87 25.06
CA ARG A 485 -16.35 14.53 25.41
C ARG A 485 -15.86 13.26 24.70
N MET A 486 -16.67 12.21 24.66
CA MET A 486 -16.30 10.98 23.96
C MET A 486 -16.16 11.21 22.45
N SER A 487 -16.94 12.12 21.86
CA SER A 487 -16.85 12.45 20.44
C SER A 487 -15.52 13.13 20.13
N HIS A 488 -15.12 14.12 20.93
CA HIS A 488 -13.82 14.78 20.79
C HIS A 488 -12.62 13.82 20.92
N LEU A 489 -12.67 12.87 21.86
CA LEU A 489 -11.60 11.87 22.00
C LEU A 489 -11.49 10.94 20.79
N LEU A 490 -12.62 10.69 20.14
CA LEU A 490 -12.71 9.84 18.98
C LEU A 490 -12.26 10.59 17.71
N ASP A 491 -12.53 11.89 17.63
CA ASP A 491 -11.99 12.78 16.60
C ASP A 491 -10.46 12.90 16.72
N ASP A 492 -9.92 13.07 17.92
CA ASP A 492 -8.46 13.06 18.18
C ASP A 492 -7.80 11.75 17.74
N LEU A 493 -8.48 10.61 17.96
CA LEU A 493 -7.99 9.30 17.54
C LEU A 493 -7.98 9.16 16.00
N ILE A 494 -8.96 9.75 15.31
CA ILE A 494 -8.99 9.77 13.85
C ILE A 494 -7.91 10.70 13.30
N ASP A 495 -7.75 11.90 13.86
CA ASP A 495 -6.74 12.86 13.41
C ASP A 495 -5.32 12.27 13.51
N ILE A 496 -4.98 11.53 14.58
CA ILE A 496 -3.67 10.88 14.68
C ILE A 496 -3.45 9.76 13.66
N THR A 497 -4.51 9.02 13.29
CA THR A 497 -4.42 8.01 12.22
C THR A 497 -4.22 8.65 10.84
N LEU A 498 -4.86 9.79 10.58
CA LEU A 498 -4.73 10.53 9.31
C LEU A 498 -3.36 11.23 9.20
N LEU A 499 -2.82 11.72 10.32
CA LEU A 499 -1.51 12.35 10.40
C LEU A 499 -0.36 11.36 10.12
N LYS A 500 -0.41 10.14 10.68
CA LYS A 500 0.63 9.12 10.46
C LYS A 500 0.83 8.76 8.99
N ASP A 501 -0.25 8.78 8.21
CA ASP A 501 -0.24 8.43 6.79
C ASP A 501 0.11 9.61 5.85
N SER A 502 0.43 10.81 6.40
CA SER A 502 0.60 12.05 5.63
C SER A 502 -0.59 12.38 4.72
N ARG A 503 -1.81 11.97 5.11
CA ARG A 503 -3.03 12.16 4.30
C ARG A 503 -3.77 13.47 4.61
N ILE A 504 -3.36 14.20 5.65
CA ILE A 504 -3.91 15.53 5.90
C ILE A 504 -3.35 16.48 4.84
N THR A 505 -4.23 16.91 3.94
CA THR A 505 -3.99 17.99 2.99
C THR A 505 -4.52 19.26 3.63
N LEU A 506 -3.65 20.23 3.86
CA LEU A 506 -4.07 21.55 4.30
C LEU A 506 -4.54 22.35 3.10
N GLU A 507 -5.59 23.14 3.29
CA GLU A 507 -6.07 24.12 2.31
C GLU A 507 -5.75 25.54 2.83
N PRO A 508 -4.47 25.98 2.79
CA PRO A 508 -4.09 27.26 3.33
C PRO A 508 -4.74 28.40 2.52
N THR A 509 -5.46 29.27 3.23
CA THR A 509 -6.06 30.49 2.70
C THR A 509 -5.52 31.71 3.45
N SER A 510 -5.83 32.91 2.97
CA SER A 510 -5.49 34.14 3.69
C SER A 510 -6.44 34.31 4.89
N VAL A 511 -5.99 33.93 6.08
CA VAL A 511 -6.81 33.93 7.31
C VAL A 511 -6.42 35.07 8.24
N SER A 512 -7.43 35.73 8.82
CA SER A 512 -7.26 36.75 9.86
C SER A 512 -7.10 36.10 11.24
N LEU A 513 -5.88 36.08 11.77
CA LEU A 513 -5.60 35.55 13.11
C LEU A 513 -6.40 36.25 14.23
N PRO A 514 -6.59 37.60 14.22
CA PRO A 514 -7.43 38.27 15.21
C PRO A 514 -8.87 37.77 15.24
N ALA A 515 -9.46 37.43 14.09
CA ALA A 515 -10.82 36.90 14.01
C ALA A 515 -10.93 35.51 14.65
N VAL A 516 -9.99 34.61 14.33
CA VAL A 516 -9.93 33.26 14.92
C VAL A 516 -9.72 33.33 16.43
N ALA A 517 -8.80 34.20 16.89
CA ALA A 517 -8.54 34.39 18.32
C ALA A 517 -9.78 34.90 19.08
N LYS A 518 -10.49 35.89 18.54
CA LYS A 518 -11.75 36.39 19.13
C LYS A 518 -12.80 35.27 19.21
N GLY A 519 -12.92 34.46 18.17
CA GLY A 519 -13.83 33.30 18.15
C GLY A 519 -13.51 32.27 19.23
N VAL A 520 -12.25 31.85 19.35
CA VAL A 520 -11.80 30.86 20.35
C VAL A 520 -11.94 31.40 21.78
N VAL A 521 -11.60 32.67 22.01
CA VAL A 521 -11.75 33.32 23.32
C VAL A 521 -13.22 33.38 23.73
N HIS A 522 -14.12 33.76 22.81
CA HIS A 522 -15.55 33.76 23.07
C HIS A 522 -16.08 32.36 23.42
N MET A 523 -15.60 31.34 22.69
CA MET A 523 -15.97 29.95 22.92
C MET A 523 -15.52 29.43 24.29
N LEU A 524 -14.36 29.85 24.80
CA LEU A 524 -13.80 29.36 26.07
C LEU A 524 -14.11 30.27 27.27
N ASN A 525 -14.77 31.41 27.07
CA ASN A 525 -15.06 32.39 28.11
C ASN A 525 -15.96 31.81 29.23
N TYR A 526 -16.77 30.80 28.95
CA TYR A 526 -17.60 30.17 29.99
C TYR A 526 -16.76 29.43 31.05
N MET A 527 -15.55 28.98 30.70
CA MET A 527 -14.67 28.24 31.62
C MET A 527 -14.06 29.13 32.71
N THR A 528 -14.16 30.44 32.57
CA THR A 528 -13.71 31.42 33.58
C THR A 528 -14.83 31.84 34.53
N VAL A 529 -16.08 31.42 34.33
CA VAL A 529 -17.23 31.86 35.17
C VAL A 529 -17.16 31.30 36.59
N ASP A 530 -16.70 30.05 36.74
CA ASP A 530 -16.58 29.35 38.03
C ASP A 530 -15.13 29.32 38.58
N LYS A 531 -14.20 30.05 37.94
CA LYS A 531 -12.77 30.09 38.31
C LYS A 531 -12.30 31.54 38.45
N ASN A 532 -11.40 31.82 39.38
CA ASN A 532 -10.71 33.12 39.48
C ASN A 532 -9.60 33.24 38.41
N VAL A 533 -9.93 33.02 37.13
CA VAL A 533 -8.97 33.08 36.03
C VAL A 533 -9.41 34.12 35.03
N GLN A 534 -8.54 35.09 34.72
CA GLN A 534 -8.81 36.11 33.71
C GLN A 534 -8.25 35.67 32.35
N LEU A 535 -9.09 35.67 31.32
CA LEU A 535 -8.68 35.42 29.92
C LEU A 535 -8.54 36.76 29.19
N HIS A 536 -7.32 37.09 28.75
CA HIS A 536 -7.02 38.33 28.03
C HIS A 536 -6.58 38.04 26.60
N ASN A 537 -7.24 38.67 25.63
CA ASN A 537 -6.79 38.65 24.24
C ASN A 537 -6.02 39.94 23.93
N GLU A 538 -4.70 39.83 23.81
CA GLU A 538 -3.78 40.94 23.53
C GLU A 538 -3.21 40.86 22.10
N ILE A 539 -3.89 40.12 21.20
CA ILE A 539 -3.53 40.02 19.78
C ILE A 539 -3.94 41.32 19.06
N PRO A 540 -3.00 42.05 18.43
CA PRO A 540 -3.31 43.30 17.71
C PRO A 540 -4.25 43.10 16.51
N ASP A 541 -5.28 43.93 16.38
CA ASP A 541 -6.16 43.95 15.20
C ASP A 541 -5.45 44.37 13.90
N THR A 542 -4.24 44.92 13.99
CA THR A 542 -3.40 45.38 12.86
C THR A 542 -2.46 44.31 12.33
N LEU A 543 -2.54 43.05 12.80
CA LEU A 543 -1.69 41.96 12.32
C LEU A 543 -2.00 41.59 10.86
N PRO A 544 -0.97 41.33 10.04
CA PRO A 544 -1.17 40.82 8.67
C PRO A 544 -1.78 39.41 8.68
N ASN A 545 -2.46 39.07 7.59
CA ASN A 545 -3.06 37.74 7.42
C ASN A 545 -2.00 36.65 7.30
N VAL A 546 -2.33 35.47 7.81
CA VAL A 546 -1.48 34.27 7.76
C VAL A 546 -1.98 33.31 6.69
N ALA A 547 -1.07 32.57 6.06
CA ALA A 547 -1.41 31.45 5.19
C ALA A 547 -1.75 30.23 6.05
N ALA A 548 -3.03 30.02 6.34
CA ALA A 548 -3.47 28.92 7.19
C ALA A 548 -4.79 28.29 6.76
N ASP A 549 -5.01 27.04 7.14
CA ASP A 549 -6.33 26.41 7.12
C ASP A 549 -7.07 26.89 8.39
N GLU A 550 -8.15 27.65 8.21
CA GLU A 550 -8.89 28.29 9.31
C GLU A 550 -9.41 27.29 10.34
N ASN A 551 -9.88 26.12 9.89
CA ASN A 551 -10.41 25.08 10.78
C ASN A 551 -9.29 24.45 11.61
N ARG A 552 -8.16 24.14 10.98
CA ARG A 552 -6.99 23.56 11.67
C ARG A 552 -6.32 24.57 12.59
N LEU A 553 -6.28 25.84 12.21
CA LEU A 553 -5.81 26.92 13.07
C LEU A 553 -6.71 27.11 14.30
N THR A 554 -8.04 27.08 14.10
CA THR A 554 -9.00 27.12 15.20
C THR A 554 -8.79 25.96 16.16
N GLN A 555 -8.52 24.75 15.64
CA GLN A 555 -8.23 23.55 16.44
C GLN A 555 -6.93 23.70 17.26
N ILE A 556 -5.84 24.20 16.65
CA ILE A 556 -4.57 24.48 17.36
C ILE A 556 -4.81 25.48 18.50
N MET A 557 -5.45 26.62 18.19
CA MET A 557 -5.74 27.67 19.15
C MET A 557 -6.62 27.19 20.30
N PHE A 558 -7.70 26.46 19.99
CA PHE A 558 -8.59 25.88 20.97
C PHE A 558 -7.83 24.94 21.92
N ASN A 559 -7.03 24.01 21.39
CA ASN A 559 -6.28 23.04 22.20
C ASN A 559 -5.29 23.71 23.17
N LEU A 560 -4.55 24.72 22.72
CA LEU A 560 -3.55 25.40 23.54
C LEU A 560 -4.20 26.28 24.61
N VAL A 561 -5.24 27.06 24.26
CA VAL A 561 -5.94 27.95 25.20
C VAL A 561 -6.78 27.14 26.20
N HIS A 562 -7.43 26.07 25.76
CA HIS A 562 -8.16 25.16 26.64
C HIS A 562 -7.22 24.50 27.65
N ASN A 563 -6.02 24.07 27.25
CA ASN A 563 -5.02 23.53 28.18
C ASN A 563 -4.57 24.59 29.19
N ALA A 564 -4.28 25.81 28.74
CA ALA A 564 -3.91 26.92 29.63
C ALA A 564 -4.99 27.18 30.70
N LEU A 565 -6.27 27.23 30.32
CA LEU A 565 -7.41 27.42 31.24
C LEU A 565 -7.67 26.20 32.14
N LYS A 566 -7.38 24.99 31.66
CA LYS A 566 -7.55 23.75 32.41
C LYS A 566 -6.56 23.66 33.58
N TYR A 567 -5.29 23.97 33.32
CA TYR A 567 -4.19 23.82 34.29
C TYR A 567 -3.89 25.08 35.10
N THR A 568 -4.62 26.17 34.85
CA THR A 568 -4.65 27.37 35.70
C THR A 568 -5.86 27.32 36.64
N LYS A 569 -5.62 27.33 37.95
CA LYS A 569 -6.69 27.35 38.98
C LYS A 569 -7.09 28.77 39.39
N ASP A 570 -6.10 29.65 39.55
CA ASP A 570 -6.23 31.05 39.92
C ASP A 570 -5.14 31.83 39.16
N GLY A 571 -5.47 33.00 38.60
CA GLY A 571 -4.51 33.83 37.86
C GLY A 571 -4.97 34.29 36.48
N ARG A 572 -4.08 34.24 35.48
CA ARG A 572 -4.32 34.81 34.14
C ARG A 572 -3.87 33.87 33.02
N VAL A 573 -4.65 33.85 31.94
CA VAL A 573 -4.26 33.32 30.63
C VAL A 573 -4.31 34.48 29.64
N SER A 574 -3.21 34.73 28.92
CA SER A 574 -3.13 35.80 27.93
C SER A 574 -2.65 35.28 26.58
N LEU A 575 -3.32 35.70 25.51
CA LEU A 575 -2.91 35.45 24.13
C LEU A 575 -2.21 36.69 23.57
N ARG A 576 -1.00 36.53 23.04
CA ARG A 576 -0.25 37.58 22.36
C ARG A 576 0.19 37.09 20.99
N ALA A 577 0.33 37.99 20.04
CA ALA A 577 0.95 37.65 18.77
C ALA A 577 1.82 38.80 18.26
N GLU A 578 2.94 38.46 17.66
CA GLU A 578 3.90 39.39 17.09
C GLU A 578 4.36 38.90 15.70
N THR A 579 4.62 39.84 14.80
CA THR A 579 5.21 39.53 13.49
C THR A 579 6.71 39.64 13.60
N LEU A 580 7.42 38.56 13.29
CA LEU A 580 8.88 38.52 13.28
C LEU A 580 9.33 37.89 11.95
N ASN A 581 10.01 38.68 11.11
CA ASN A 581 10.38 38.32 9.74
C ASN A 581 9.12 38.00 8.87
N ASP A 582 9.10 36.84 8.19
CA ASP A 582 8.01 36.39 7.29
C ASP A 582 6.97 35.51 7.99
N ALA A 583 6.91 35.52 9.32
CA ALA A 583 6.00 34.69 10.11
C ALA A 583 5.37 35.45 11.27
N VAL A 584 4.17 35.02 11.67
CA VAL A 584 3.49 35.47 12.89
C VAL A 584 3.72 34.45 13.98
N TYR A 585 4.23 34.91 15.13
CA TYR A 585 4.41 34.11 16.33
C TYR A 585 3.27 34.39 17.30
N VAL A 586 2.61 33.33 17.77
CA VAL A 586 1.48 33.39 18.69
C VAL A 586 1.89 32.77 20.02
N HIS A 587 1.78 33.53 21.10
CA HIS A 587 2.13 33.13 22.45
C HIS A 587 0.86 32.96 23.29
N ILE A 588 0.68 31.76 23.85
CA ILE A 588 -0.34 31.45 24.84
C ILE A 588 0.38 31.34 26.18
N ILE A 589 0.15 32.31 27.06
CA ILE A 589 0.82 32.45 28.35
C ILE A 589 -0.18 32.13 29.45
N ASP A 590 0.15 31.17 30.32
CA ASP A 590 -0.62 30.82 31.52
C ASP A 590 0.20 31.05 32.78
N THR A 591 -0.46 31.41 33.89
CA THR A 591 0.16 31.50 35.24
C THR A 591 -0.14 30.26 36.09
N GLY A 592 -0.30 29.10 35.45
CA GLY A 592 -0.70 27.85 36.08
C GLY A 592 0.43 27.12 36.83
N ILE A 593 0.24 25.81 37.02
CA ILE A 593 1.15 24.96 37.81
C ILE A 593 2.57 24.82 37.22
N GLY A 594 2.76 25.17 35.94
CA GLY A 594 3.98 24.90 35.19
C GLY A 594 4.22 23.40 34.95
N ILE A 595 5.22 23.09 34.14
CA ILE A 595 5.53 21.74 33.65
C ILE A 595 6.97 21.39 34.08
N ASP A 596 7.22 20.19 34.57
CA ASP A 596 8.56 19.73 34.96
C ASP A 596 9.48 19.49 33.74
N GLU A 597 10.80 19.60 33.91
CA GLU A 597 11.77 19.50 32.82
C GLU A 597 11.77 18.13 32.11
N GLU A 598 11.44 17.04 32.81
CA GLU A 598 11.41 15.70 32.24
C GLU A 598 10.17 15.48 31.36
N LEU A 599 9.03 16.04 31.78
CA LEU A 599 7.79 16.05 31.00
C LEU A 599 7.87 17.02 29.83
N GLN A 600 8.51 18.18 29.95
CA GLN A 600 8.69 19.15 28.85
C GLN A 600 9.34 18.51 27.60
N GLN A 601 10.29 17.58 27.80
CA GLN A 601 10.94 16.87 26.69
C GLN A 601 10.02 15.87 25.99
N ARG A 602 8.99 15.37 26.67
CA ARG A 602 8.10 14.31 26.19
C ARG A 602 6.68 14.75 25.90
N ILE A 603 6.26 15.94 26.33
CA ILE A 603 4.86 16.41 26.32
C ILE A 603 4.24 16.49 24.91
N PHE A 604 5.06 16.59 23.86
CA PHE A 604 4.61 16.56 22.47
C PHE A 604 4.54 15.13 21.88
N SER A 605 4.95 14.11 22.63
CA SER A 605 4.84 12.70 22.21
C SER A 605 3.40 12.21 22.37
N PRO A 606 2.89 11.36 21.46
CA PRO A 606 1.55 10.80 21.58
C PRO A 606 1.36 10.02 22.88
N TYR A 607 0.19 10.17 23.52
CA TYR A 607 -0.25 9.44 24.72
C TYR A 607 0.47 9.81 26.03
N GLU A 608 1.31 10.83 26.04
CA GLU A 608 1.97 11.30 27.27
C GLU A 608 1.03 12.16 28.14
N GLN A 609 1.06 11.93 29.46
CA GLN A 609 0.29 12.66 30.47
C GLN A 609 1.10 12.83 31.76
N ALA A 610 0.90 13.95 32.46
CA ALA A 610 1.49 14.16 33.80
C ALA A 610 0.90 13.18 34.84
N ASP A 611 1.71 12.80 35.83
CA ASP A 611 1.42 11.78 36.85
C ASP A 611 -0.02 11.80 37.42
N SER A 612 -0.58 10.60 37.53
CA SER A 612 -1.97 10.28 37.90
C SER A 612 -2.41 10.67 39.33
N SER A 613 -1.55 11.33 40.10
CA SER A 613 -1.78 11.65 41.52
C SER A 613 -2.36 13.05 41.78
N ILE A 614 -2.40 13.94 40.77
CA ILE A 614 -2.89 15.34 40.91
C ILE A 614 -4.21 15.59 40.13
N THR A 615 -4.70 14.61 39.38
CA THR A 615 -5.81 14.82 38.44
C THR A 615 -7.18 14.60 39.08
N SER A 616 -8.01 15.66 39.13
CA SER A 616 -9.47 15.54 39.15
C SER A 616 -9.95 14.58 38.04
N PRO A 617 -11.12 13.93 38.19
CA PRO A 617 -11.64 12.96 37.21
C PRO A 617 -11.96 13.67 35.87
N GLY A 618 -10.97 13.79 34.97
CA GLY A 618 -11.05 14.71 33.83
C GLY A 618 -9.83 14.84 32.91
N SER A 619 -8.81 13.99 33.02
CA SER A 619 -7.67 14.04 32.07
C SER A 619 -8.07 13.49 30.68
N GLY A 620 -7.54 14.10 29.59
CA GLY A 620 -7.81 13.71 28.19
C GLY A 620 -6.98 12.48 27.77
N LEU A 621 -6.87 12.14 26.48
CA LEU A 621 -6.03 11.01 26.00
C LEU A 621 -4.54 11.33 25.83
N GLY A 622 -4.12 12.60 26.00
CA GLY A 622 -2.72 13.02 25.77
C GLY A 622 -2.34 13.17 24.30
N LEU A 623 -3.33 13.37 23.42
CA LEU A 623 -3.13 13.45 21.96
C LEU A 623 -3.08 14.90 21.44
N GLY A 624 -3.83 15.82 22.05
CA GLY A 624 -4.05 17.18 21.53
C GLY A 624 -2.78 18.02 21.31
N LEU A 625 -1.75 17.91 22.17
CA LEU A 625 -0.48 18.63 21.96
C LEU A 625 0.34 18.06 20.82
N SER A 626 0.37 16.72 20.67
CA SER A 626 1.02 16.06 19.53
C SER A 626 0.34 16.39 18.20
N ILE A 627 -1.00 16.50 18.18
CA ILE A 627 -1.78 16.89 17.00
C ILE A 627 -1.50 18.35 16.66
N SER A 628 -1.53 19.24 17.65
CA SER A 628 -1.25 20.68 17.45
C SER A 628 0.15 20.91 16.88
N LYS A 629 1.17 20.19 17.39
CA LYS A 629 2.54 20.26 16.85
C LYS A 629 2.60 19.84 15.37
N ASN A 630 2.04 18.69 15.03
CA ASN A 630 2.03 18.22 13.64
C ASN A 630 1.25 19.16 12.71
N LEU A 631 0.11 19.70 13.16
CA LEU A 631 -0.66 20.65 12.36
C LEU A 631 0.13 21.95 12.12
N VAL A 632 0.82 22.49 13.13
CA VAL A 632 1.69 23.67 12.96
C VAL A 632 2.85 23.37 12.00
N GLU A 633 3.49 22.20 12.11
CA GLU A 633 4.57 21.78 11.19
C GLU A 633 4.07 21.63 9.75
N LEU A 634 2.86 21.09 9.54
CA LEU A 634 2.24 21.00 8.22
C LEU A 634 1.95 22.39 7.63
N HIS A 635 1.64 23.39 8.46
CA HIS A 635 1.50 24.80 8.05
C HIS A 635 2.85 25.48 7.75
N GLY A 636 3.97 24.77 7.89
CA GLY A 636 5.32 25.32 7.70
C GLY A 636 5.84 26.11 8.91
N GLY A 637 5.21 25.97 10.07
CA GLY A 637 5.59 26.63 11.33
C GLY A 637 6.27 25.70 12.33
N THR A 638 6.52 26.22 13.54
CA THR A 638 7.09 25.51 14.69
C THR A 638 6.24 25.75 15.93
N LEU A 639 6.14 24.75 16.83
CA LEU A 639 5.49 24.86 18.15
C LEU A 639 6.50 24.55 19.26
N GLU A 640 6.69 25.49 20.16
CA GLU A 640 7.67 25.47 21.25
C GLU A 640 7.01 25.72 22.61
N LEU A 641 7.68 25.28 23.68
CA LEU A 641 7.23 25.40 25.07
C LEU A 641 8.36 25.96 25.94
N THR A 642 8.05 26.98 26.73
CA THR A 642 8.87 27.43 27.86
C THR A 642 8.02 27.36 29.12
N SER A 643 8.43 26.58 30.13
CA SER A 643 7.65 26.43 31.36
C SER A 643 8.55 26.24 32.57
N LYS A 644 8.07 26.64 33.75
CA LYS A 644 8.73 26.40 35.03
C LYS A 644 7.69 26.13 36.11
N ILE A 645 7.92 25.09 36.91
CA ILE A 645 7.00 24.68 37.99
C ILE A 645 6.69 25.88 38.90
N GLY A 646 5.40 26.15 39.08
CA GLY A 646 4.85 27.23 39.90
C GLY A 646 4.91 28.63 39.29
N GLN A 647 5.44 28.80 38.08
CA GLN A 647 5.49 30.09 37.37
C GLN A 647 4.61 30.13 36.10
N GLY A 648 3.98 29.01 35.74
CA GLY A 648 3.16 28.87 34.55
C GLY A 648 3.92 28.41 33.30
N SER A 649 3.26 28.46 32.14
CA SER A 649 3.82 28.01 30.86
C SER A 649 3.54 28.99 29.73
N VAL A 650 4.42 28.97 28.73
CA VAL A 650 4.29 29.73 27.49
C VAL A 650 4.41 28.78 26.32
N PHE A 651 3.31 28.56 25.61
CA PHE A 651 3.30 27.86 24.33
C PHE A 651 3.41 28.88 23.20
N THR A 652 4.39 28.70 22.33
CA THR A 652 4.64 29.62 21.20
C THR A 652 4.55 28.83 19.90
N PHE A 653 3.67 29.24 18.97
CA PHE A 653 3.66 28.67 17.62
C PHE A 653 3.81 29.73 16.53
N SER A 654 4.41 29.35 15.40
CA SER A 654 4.61 30.22 14.24
C SER A 654 3.74 29.83 13.04
N LEU A 655 3.35 30.80 12.23
CA LEU A 655 2.65 30.62 10.96
C LEU A 655 3.22 31.55 9.88
N PRO A 656 3.33 31.10 8.61
CA PRO A 656 3.79 31.95 7.51
C PRO A 656 2.77 33.04 7.16
N LEU A 657 3.27 34.19 6.69
CA LEU A 657 2.43 35.27 6.15
C LEU A 657 1.76 34.85 4.83
N ALA A 658 0.56 35.38 4.57
CA ALA A 658 -0.20 35.08 3.35
C ALA A 658 0.56 35.42 2.05
N ASP A 659 1.47 36.40 2.08
CA ASP A 659 2.27 36.84 0.93
C ASP A 659 3.42 35.88 0.55
N ALA A 660 3.71 34.87 1.38
CA ALA A 660 4.82 33.93 1.17
C ALA A 660 4.46 32.71 0.28
N VAL A 661 3.21 32.60 -0.20
CA VAL A 661 2.77 31.52 -1.10
C VAL A 661 2.78 32.00 -2.55
N PRO A 662 3.51 31.35 -3.49
CA PRO A 662 3.51 31.76 -4.88
C PRO A 662 2.12 31.61 -5.49
N ALA A 663 1.59 32.70 -6.04
CA ALA A 663 0.32 32.73 -6.75
C ALA A 663 0.26 31.64 -7.83
N VAL A 664 -0.63 30.67 -7.65
CA VAL A 664 -1.01 29.75 -8.72
C VAL A 664 -1.85 30.54 -9.72
N LYS A 665 -1.30 30.69 -10.94
CA LYS A 665 -1.97 31.25 -12.10
C LYS A 665 -3.24 30.45 -12.42
N GLY A 666 -4.39 31.12 -12.38
CA GLY A 666 -5.66 30.58 -12.87
C GLY A 666 -6.73 31.65 -12.99
N VAL A 667 -6.96 32.09 -14.24
CA VAL A 667 -8.05 32.96 -14.74
C VAL A 667 -7.87 34.48 -14.52
N GLN A 668 -7.11 35.08 -15.44
CA GLN A 668 -7.33 36.46 -15.87
C GLN A 668 -8.68 36.53 -16.61
N ASN A 669 -9.70 37.11 -15.97
CA ASN A 669 -10.84 37.83 -16.57
C ASN A 669 -11.81 38.27 -15.45
N GLY A 670 -11.29 38.96 -14.42
CA GLY A 670 -12.11 39.50 -13.31
C GLY A 670 -12.03 41.03 -13.17
N GLU A 671 -11.07 41.70 -13.80
CA GLU A 671 -10.77 43.12 -13.53
C GLU A 671 -11.80 44.12 -14.11
N GLU A 672 -12.79 43.68 -14.88
CA GLU A 672 -13.97 44.51 -15.22
C GLU A 672 -15.19 44.23 -14.32
N LEU A 673 -15.18 43.16 -13.50
CA LEU A 673 -16.31 42.83 -12.62
C LEU A 673 -16.15 43.41 -11.20
N GLU A 674 -14.92 43.55 -10.69
CA GLU A 674 -14.70 44.04 -9.31
C GLU A 674 -15.04 45.53 -9.10
N SER A 675 -14.97 46.37 -10.15
CA SER A 675 -15.37 47.78 -10.03
C SER A 675 -16.90 47.99 -10.03
N HIS A 676 -17.67 47.03 -10.55
CA HIS A 676 -19.14 47.07 -10.52
C HIS A 676 -19.74 46.44 -9.25
N PHE A 677 -19.05 45.50 -8.59
CA PHE A 677 -19.54 44.91 -7.35
C PHE A 677 -19.24 45.74 -6.09
N ASN A 678 -18.15 46.50 -6.08
CA ASN A 678 -17.74 47.30 -4.90
C ASN A 678 -18.61 48.56 -4.66
N HIS A 679 -19.42 48.99 -5.62
CA HIS A 679 -20.39 50.08 -5.42
C HIS A 679 -21.82 49.62 -5.10
N LEU A 680 -22.11 48.32 -5.17
CA LEU A 680 -23.45 47.77 -4.90
C LEU A 680 -23.57 47.06 -3.54
N GLY A 681 -22.45 46.83 -2.83
CA GLY A 681 -22.42 46.10 -1.55
C GLY A 681 -22.62 46.94 -0.29
N SER A 682 -22.37 48.24 -0.32
CA SER A 682 -22.47 49.12 0.87
C SER A 682 -23.92 49.55 1.11
N ASP A 683 -24.55 50.15 0.10
CA ASP A 683 -25.89 50.74 0.25
C ASP A 683 -26.99 49.68 0.39
N VAL A 684 -26.77 48.49 -0.18
CA VAL A 684 -27.72 47.36 -0.08
C VAL A 684 -27.61 46.63 1.26
N MET A 685 -26.40 46.54 1.83
CA MET A 685 -26.19 45.91 3.13
C MET A 685 -26.66 46.82 4.27
N GLU A 686 -26.48 48.14 4.16
CA GLU A 686 -26.95 49.13 5.13
C GLU A 686 -28.48 49.26 5.10
N ALA A 687 -29.10 49.22 3.90
CA ALA A 687 -30.56 49.14 3.75
C ALA A 687 -31.15 47.79 4.22
N ALA A 688 -30.42 46.67 4.06
CA ALA A 688 -30.83 45.36 4.57
C ALA A 688 -30.71 45.25 6.10
N MET A 689 -29.73 45.93 6.70
CA MET A 689 -29.53 45.99 8.14
C MET A 689 -30.57 46.89 8.83
N GLU A 690 -30.95 48.03 8.22
CA GLU A 690 -32.08 48.86 8.69
C GLU A 690 -33.45 48.15 8.53
N ALA A 691 -33.61 47.32 7.50
CA ALA A 691 -34.79 46.47 7.31
C ALA A 691 -34.86 45.32 8.32
N ALA A 692 -33.72 44.77 8.75
CA ALA A 692 -33.66 43.68 9.74
C ALA A 692 -34.01 44.14 11.15
N VAL A 693 -33.55 45.33 11.58
CA VAL A 693 -33.76 45.85 12.95
C VAL A 693 -35.18 46.37 13.19
N SER A 694 -35.94 46.69 12.13
CA SER A 694 -37.33 47.19 12.25
C SER A 694 -38.41 46.09 12.27
N SER A 695 -38.02 44.80 12.27
CA SER A 695 -38.90 43.67 11.98
C SER A 695 -39.29 42.77 13.17
N GLU A 696 -38.92 43.12 14.40
CA GLU A 696 -39.22 42.28 15.59
C GLU A 696 -40.70 42.28 16.05
N ASN A 697 -41.62 42.99 15.37
CA ASN A 697 -42.98 43.13 15.89
C ASN A 697 -44.14 42.96 14.88
N ARG A 698 -43.96 42.26 13.74
CA ARG A 698 -45.05 42.11 12.74
C ARG A 698 -45.31 40.73 12.12
N TYR A 699 -44.72 39.63 12.58
CA TYR A 699 -45.13 38.30 12.11
C TYR A 699 -45.93 37.55 13.18
N LYS A 700 -47.24 37.84 13.21
CA LYS A 700 -48.22 36.76 13.46
C LYS A 700 -48.03 35.76 12.31
N VAL A 701 -47.33 34.67 12.59
CA VAL A 701 -47.11 33.57 11.64
C VAL A 701 -48.46 32.93 11.33
N ASP A 702 -49.03 33.26 10.17
CA ASP A 702 -50.08 32.47 9.57
C ASP A 702 -49.47 31.14 9.10
N HIS A 703 -50.20 30.06 9.37
CA HIS A 703 -49.74 28.67 9.33
C HIS A 703 -49.05 28.22 8.02
N ILE A 704 -47.75 27.91 8.07
CA ILE A 704 -47.02 27.26 6.97
C ILE A 704 -47.30 25.74 7.04
N LYS A 705 -48.08 25.21 6.10
CA LYS A 705 -48.32 23.76 5.93
C LYS A 705 -47.53 23.25 4.74
N GLY A 706 -46.38 22.59 4.98
CA GLY A 706 -45.61 21.90 3.96
C GLY A 706 -45.56 20.39 4.21
N SER A 707 -45.67 19.56 3.17
CA SER A 707 -45.55 18.10 3.26
C SER A 707 -44.13 17.63 2.91
N ILE A 708 -43.45 17.01 3.87
CA ILE A 708 -42.05 16.55 3.75
C ILE A 708 -41.98 15.03 3.74
N LEU A 709 -41.23 14.45 2.81
CA LEU A 709 -40.90 13.02 2.79
C LEU A 709 -39.46 12.81 3.25
N ILE A 710 -39.25 12.07 4.34
CA ILE A 710 -37.93 11.70 4.85
C ILE A 710 -37.64 10.24 4.50
N VAL A 711 -36.44 9.98 3.98
CA VAL A 711 -35.96 8.65 3.58
C VAL A 711 -34.62 8.38 4.27
N ASP A 712 -34.56 7.38 5.13
CA ASP A 712 -33.35 6.96 5.83
C ASP A 712 -33.51 5.50 6.28
N ASP A 713 -32.49 4.67 6.17
CA ASP A 713 -32.57 3.25 6.55
C ASP A 713 -32.50 3.05 8.08
N ASP A 714 -31.99 4.03 8.82
CA ASP A 714 -31.99 4.04 10.28
C ASP A 714 -33.32 4.56 10.84
N ALA A 715 -34.11 3.62 11.37
CA ALA A 715 -35.39 3.90 12.03
C ALA A 715 -35.28 4.86 13.23
N ILE A 716 -34.11 4.91 13.89
CA ILE A 716 -33.85 5.85 14.99
C ILE A 716 -33.72 7.27 14.43
N ASN A 717 -32.92 7.45 13.37
CA ASN A 717 -32.72 8.75 12.74
C ASN A 717 -34.03 9.30 12.17
N LEU A 718 -34.82 8.45 11.48
CA LEU A 718 -36.17 8.80 11.01
C LEU A 718 -37.06 9.32 12.14
N LYS A 719 -37.04 8.68 13.31
CA LYS A 719 -37.88 9.06 14.45
C LYS A 719 -37.45 10.40 15.05
N VAL A 720 -36.14 10.66 15.12
CA VAL A 720 -35.59 11.93 15.62
C VAL A 720 -35.96 13.09 14.68
N ILE A 721 -35.66 12.96 13.38
CA ILE A 721 -35.92 14.02 12.40
C ILE A 721 -37.42 14.26 12.27
N LYS A 722 -38.24 13.20 12.22
CA LYS A 722 -39.70 13.33 12.17
C LYS A 722 -40.27 14.11 13.36
N SER A 723 -39.85 13.73 14.57
CA SER A 723 -40.33 14.39 15.80
C SER A 723 -39.94 15.86 15.87
N LEU A 724 -38.81 16.24 15.25
CA LEU A 724 -38.33 17.62 15.20
C LEU A 724 -39.15 18.46 14.22
N LEU A 725 -39.34 17.97 12.99
CA LEU A 725 -40.01 18.73 11.94
C LEU A 725 -41.53 18.86 12.17
N GLU A 726 -42.13 17.94 12.91
CA GLU A 726 -43.53 18.07 13.36
C GLU A 726 -43.73 19.24 14.35
N LEU A 727 -42.68 19.69 15.07
CA LEU A 727 -42.75 20.87 15.95
C LEU A 727 -42.91 22.18 15.16
N ASP A 728 -42.44 22.21 13.92
CA ASP A 728 -42.54 23.37 13.01
C ASP A 728 -43.82 23.37 12.15
N ASN A 729 -44.83 22.57 12.52
CA ASN A 729 -46.11 22.38 11.80
C ASN A 729 -46.00 21.77 10.38
N TYR A 730 -44.91 21.06 10.05
CA TYR A 730 -44.81 20.31 8.79
C TYR A 730 -45.52 18.96 8.87
N GLU A 731 -46.12 18.53 7.76
CA GLU A 731 -46.68 17.18 7.62
C GLU A 731 -45.57 16.22 7.15
N VAL A 732 -45.05 15.41 8.07
CA VAL A 732 -43.85 14.60 7.81
C VAL A 732 -44.20 13.13 7.63
N THR A 733 -43.83 12.57 6.48
CA THR A 733 -43.90 11.12 6.22
C THR A 733 -42.49 10.56 6.19
N ALA A 734 -42.24 9.53 7.01
CA ALA A 734 -40.94 8.86 7.10
C ALA A 734 -41.04 7.47 6.48
N VAL A 735 -40.07 7.12 5.64
CA VAL A 735 -39.97 5.81 4.96
C VAL A 735 -38.55 5.28 5.09
N ASN A 736 -38.40 3.95 5.10
CA ASN A 736 -37.12 3.31 5.43
C ASN A 736 -36.31 2.85 4.20
N SER A 737 -36.82 3.09 3.00
CA SER A 737 -36.17 2.65 1.76
C SER A 737 -36.53 3.55 0.58
N ALA A 738 -35.61 3.61 -0.38
CA ALA A 738 -35.82 4.36 -1.63
C ALA A 738 -37.00 3.80 -2.45
N GLN A 739 -37.26 2.49 -2.44
CA GLN A 739 -38.44 1.96 -3.15
C GLN A 739 -39.75 2.40 -2.50
N GLU A 740 -39.82 2.47 -1.17
CA GLU A 740 -41.00 2.96 -0.48
C GLU A 740 -41.20 4.46 -0.75
N ALA A 741 -40.12 5.25 -0.79
CA ALA A 741 -40.17 6.65 -1.20
C ALA A 741 -40.78 6.81 -2.60
N LEU A 742 -40.33 6.02 -3.59
CA LEU A 742 -40.89 6.04 -4.94
C LEU A 742 -42.38 5.64 -4.98
N ARG A 743 -42.81 4.69 -4.13
CA ARG A 743 -44.24 4.34 -4.00
C ARG A 743 -45.05 5.52 -3.45
N GLN A 744 -44.56 6.18 -2.40
CA GLN A 744 -45.22 7.35 -1.81
C GLN A 744 -45.32 8.52 -2.79
N ILE A 745 -44.26 8.76 -3.57
CA ILE A 745 -44.24 9.78 -4.62
C ILE A 745 -45.28 9.50 -5.72
N ASN A 746 -45.57 8.22 -6.01
CA ASN A 746 -46.60 7.86 -6.99
C ASN A 746 -48.04 7.88 -6.41
N HIS A 747 -48.21 7.72 -5.10
CA HIS A 747 -49.53 7.62 -4.46
C HIS A 747 -50.08 8.95 -3.91
N LYS A 748 -49.22 9.84 -3.37
CA LYS A 748 -49.64 11.13 -2.80
C LYS A 748 -49.48 12.24 -3.84
N GLN A 749 -50.47 13.14 -3.90
CA GLN A 749 -50.63 14.04 -5.04
C GLN A 749 -49.70 15.29 -5.02
N GLN A 750 -49.03 15.60 -3.90
CA GLN A 750 -48.02 16.67 -3.84
C GLN A 750 -47.06 16.51 -2.64
N TRP A 751 -45.75 16.66 -2.89
CA TRP A 751 -44.68 16.78 -1.88
C TRP A 751 -44.00 18.14 -2.04
N ASP A 752 -43.62 18.79 -0.95
CA ASP A 752 -42.94 20.10 -0.97
C ASP A 752 -41.42 19.97 -0.81
N LEU A 753 -40.95 18.90 -0.17
CA LEU A 753 -39.53 18.61 0.01
C LEU A 753 -39.32 17.11 0.22
N ILE A 754 -38.23 16.59 -0.35
CA ILE A 754 -37.68 15.27 0.02
C ILE A 754 -36.37 15.47 0.76
N VAL A 755 -36.23 14.83 1.91
CA VAL A 755 -34.97 14.72 2.65
C VAL A 755 -34.54 13.25 2.60
N THR A 756 -33.39 12.94 2.01
CA THR A 756 -32.96 11.54 1.85
C THR A 756 -31.51 11.34 2.26
N ASP A 757 -31.22 10.22 2.90
CA ASP A 757 -29.86 9.75 3.08
C ASP A 757 -29.24 9.34 1.74
N VAL A 758 -27.93 9.54 1.60
CA VAL A 758 -27.14 9.08 0.47
C VAL A 758 -26.85 7.58 0.56
N MET A 759 -26.53 7.07 1.75
CA MET A 759 -26.02 5.71 1.94
C MET A 759 -27.11 4.75 2.43
N MET A 760 -28.02 4.36 1.53
CA MET A 760 -29.10 3.40 1.84
C MET A 760 -28.87 2.03 1.16
N PRO A 761 -29.33 0.92 1.77
CA PRO A 761 -29.31 -0.41 1.16
C PRO A 761 -30.12 -0.47 -0.16
N GLU A 762 -29.68 -1.34 -1.08
CA GLU A 762 -30.28 -1.60 -2.39
C GLU A 762 -30.21 -0.45 -3.41
N MET A 763 -30.51 0.79 -3.00
CA MET A 763 -30.51 1.97 -3.85
C MET A 763 -30.01 3.20 -3.07
N SER A 764 -28.96 3.84 -3.59
CA SER A 764 -28.39 5.06 -2.99
C SER A 764 -29.32 6.28 -3.15
N GLY A 765 -29.16 7.28 -2.28
CA GLY A 765 -29.86 8.56 -2.39
C GLY A 765 -29.59 9.30 -3.69
N TYR A 766 -28.39 9.15 -4.28
CA TYR A 766 -28.08 9.69 -5.62
C TYR A 766 -28.95 9.04 -6.70
N THR A 767 -29.05 7.72 -6.70
CA THR A 767 -29.88 6.97 -7.65
C THR A 767 -31.37 7.30 -7.48
N LEU A 768 -31.84 7.45 -6.24
CA LEU A 768 -33.20 7.90 -5.95
C LEU A 768 -33.46 9.30 -6.53
N THR A 769 -32.52 10.23 -6.34
CA THR A 769 -32.57 11.60 -6.88
C THR A 769 -32.68 11.57 -8.41
N GLU A 770 -31.82 10.82 -9.09
CA GLU A 770 -31.88 10.66 -10.56
C GLU A 770 -33.24 10.10 -11.03
N MET A 771 -33.81 9.12 -10.30
CA MET A 771 -35.12 8.56 -10.64
C MET A 771 -36.25 9.59 -10.46
N ILE A 772 -36.20 10.41 -9.42
CA ILE A 772 -37.17 11.50 -9.20
C ILE A 772 -37.05 12.55 -10.31
N ARG A 773 -35.83 12.88 -10.73
CA ARG A 773 -35.56 13.88 -11.78
C ARG A 773 -36.05 13.48 -13.17
N LYS A 774 -36.35 12.20 -13.40
CA LYS A 774 -37.06 11.74 -14.62
C LYS A 774 -38.53 12.19 -14.67
N LYS A 775 -39.13 12.54 -13.53
CA LYS A 775 -40.54 12.91 -13.41
C LYS A 775 -40.78 14.35 -12.95
N PHE A 776 -39.91 14.89 -12.10
CA PHE A 776 -40.06 16.20 -11.48
C PHE A 776 -38.80 17.04 -11.70
N THR A 777 -38.96 18.30 -12.09
CA THR A 777 -37.87 19.26 -12.18
C THR A 777 -37.34 19.66 -10.80
N ILE A 778 -36.18 20.35 -10.77
CA ILE A 778 -35.54 20.81 -9.54
C ILE A 778 -36.38 21.83 -8.75
N PHE A 779 -37.29 22.54 -9.44
CA PHE A 779 -38.21 23.52 -8.86
C PHE A 779 -39.51 22.88 -8.37
N GLU A 780 -40.00 21.86 -9.06
CA GLU A 780 -41.26 21.19 -8.71
C GLU A 780 -41.13 20.32 -7.46
N LEU A 781 -39.97 19.72 -7.24
CA LEU A 781 -39.71 18.87 -6.08
C LEU A 781 -38.26 19.01 -5.60
N PRO A 782 -38.01 19.91 -4.63
CA PRO A 782 -36.70 20.04 -4.00
C PRO A 782 -36.26 18.78 -3.28
N ILE A 783 -34.96 18.48 -3.34
CA ILE A 783 -34.34 17.32 -2.67
C ILE A 783 -33.15 17.80 -1.84
N LEU A 784 -33.15 17.49 -0.55
CA LEU A 784 -32.05 17.69 0.40
C LEU A 784 -31.37 16.35 0.68
N LEU A 785 -30.08 16.23 0.38
CA LEU A 785 -29.29 15.02 0.64
C LEU A 785 -28.61 15.06 2.00
N LEU A 786 -28.70 13.99 2.78
CA LEU A 786 -27.92 13.81 4.01
C LEU A 786 -26.72 12.91 3.71
N THR A 787 -25.49 13.34 3.98
CA THR A 787 -24.26 12.58 3.63
C THR A 787 -23.29 12.45 4.79
N ALA A 788 -22.67 11.27 4.94
CA ALA A 788 -21.58 11.04 5.89
C ALA A 788 -20.18 11.33 5.30
N ARG A 789 -20.07 11.66 4.01
CA ARG A 789 -18.80 11.96 3.33
C ARG A 789 -18.66 13.45 3.04
N ILE A 790 -17.50 14.00 3.39
CA ILE A 790 -17.20 15.45 3.32
C ILE A 790 -16.24 15.75 2.14
N ARG A 791 -15.99 14.80 1.23
CA ARG A 791 -15.09 15.06 0.10
C ARG A 791 -15.79 15.96 -0.93
N PRO A 792 -15.07 16.92 -1.55
CA PRO A 792 -15.62 17.77 -2.61
C PRO A 792 -16.24 16.96 -3.77
N GLU A 793 -15.69 15.78 -4.07
CA GLU A 793 -16.17 14.84 -5.07
C GLU A 793 -17.58 14.31 -4.78
N ASP A 794 -17.89 14.03 -3.52
CA ASP A 794 -19.20 13.51 -3.10
C ASP A 794 -20.27 14.61 -3.19
N ILE A 795 -19.92 15.85 -2.83
CA ILE A 795 -20.79 17.03 -2.96
C ILE A 795 -21.12 17.30 -4.44
N HIS A 796 -20.10 17.30 -5.30
CA HIS A 796 -20.26 17.49 -6.73
C HIS A 796 -21.18 16.41 -7.35
N THR A 797 -21.04 15.15 -6.90
CA THR A 797 -21.89 14.04 -7.35
C THR A 797 -23.35 14.24 -6.94
N GLY A 798 -23.62 14.74 -5.73
CA GLY A 798 -24.98 15.04 -5.27
C GLY A 798 -25.70 16.09 -6.10
N PHE A 799 -25.02 17.19 -6.45
CA PHE A 799 -25.59 18.21 -7.34
C PHE A 799 -25.76 17.72 -8.78
N LEU A 800 -24.82 16.92 -9.31
CA LEU A 800 -24.97 16.31 -10.64
C LEU A 800 -26.17 15.34 -10.72
N ALA A 801 -26.48 14.64 -9.63
CA ALA A 801 -27.68 13.80 -9.53
C ALA A 801 -28.99 14.62 -9.52
N GLY A 802 -28.89 15.94 -9.29
CA GLY A 802 -30.00 16.89 -9.32
C GLY A 802 -30.55 17.28 -7.94
N ALA A 803 -29.79 17.09 -6.86
CA ALA A 803 -30.18 17.59 -5.54
C ALA A 803 -30.15 19.13 -5.48
N ASN A 804 -30.97 19.71 -4.60
CA ASN A 804 -31.04 21.16 -4.40
C ASN A 804 -30.03 21.63 -3.37
N ASP A 805 -29.79 20.82 -2.34
CA ASP A 805 -28.82 21.11 -1.28
C ASP A 805 -28.39 19.79 -0.61
N TYR A 806 -27.37 19.87 0.25
CA TYR A 806 -26.89 18.75 1.04
C TYR A 806 -26.59 19.17 2.49
N LEU A 807 -26.53 18.18 3.39
CA LEU A 807 -26.22 18.37 4.79
C LEU A 807 -25.35 17.22 5.30
N THR A 808 -24.30 17.55 6.04
CA THR A 808 -23.38 16.54 6.58
C THR A 808 -23.95 15.87 7.82
N LYS A 809 -23.81 14.54 7.91
CA LYS A 809 -24.10 13.76 9.11
C LYS A 809 -22.87 13.76 10.04
N PRO A 810 -23.01 13.90 11.37
CA PRO A 810 -24.27 14.02 12.12
C PRO A 810 -24.94 15.37 11.90
N VAL A 811 -26.27 15.35 11.76
CA VAL A 811 -27.08 16.51 11.40
C VAL A 811 -27.23 17.45 12.59
N ASP A 812 -26.75 18.69 12.47
CA ASP A 812 -27.09 19.76 13.41
C ASP A 812 -28.56 20.17 13.24
N MET A 813 -29.27 20.31 14.37
CA MET A 813 -30.71 20.55 14.36
C MET A 813 -31.07 21.93 13.80
N LEU A 814 -30.31 22.97 14.17
CA LEU A 814 -30.57 24.34 13.73
C LEU A 814 -30.24 24.50 12.25
N GLU A 815 -29.18 23.84 11.79
CA GLU A 815 -28.81 23.84 10.39
C GLU A 815 -29.87 23.14 9.52
N LEU A 816 -30.32 21.94 9.91
CA LEU A 816 -31.36 21.21 9.18
C LEU A 816 -32.65 22.02 9.03
N GLN A 817 -33.13 22.62 10.12
CA GLN A 817 -34.35 23.44 10.10
C GLN A 817 -34.22 24.64 9.15
N SER A 818 -33.05 25.30 9.16
CA SER A 818 -32.80 26.46 8.31
C SER A 818 -32.81 26.09 6.83
N ARG A 819 -32.16 24.97 6.47
CA ARG A 819 -32.11 24.43 5.10
C ARG A 819 -33.49 24.05 4.59
N ILE A 820 -34.26 23.34 5.41
CA ILE A 820 -35.63 22.93 5.08
C ILE A 820 -36.53 24.14 4.86
N ARG A 821 -36.48 25.13 5.75
CA ARG A 821 -37.27 26.36 5.63
C ARG A 821 -36.95 27.11 4.34
N ALA A 822 -35.67 27.24 3.99
CA ALA A 822 -35.23 27.89 2.77
C ALA A 822 -35.75 27.18 1.51
N LEU A 823 -35.65 25.84 1.46
CA LEU A 823 -36.09 25.05 0.30
C LEU A 823 -37.62 25.05 0.12
N ILE A 824 -38.38 25.00 1.22
CA ILE A 824 -39.85 25.09 1.16
C ILE A 824 -40.29 26.48 0.69
N HIS A 825 -39.67 27.54 1.23
CA HIS A 825 -39.97 28.92 0.82
C HIS A 825 -39.63 29.15 -0.67
N PHE A 826 -38.51 28.61 -1.13
CA PHE A 826 -38.12 28.64 -2.54
C PHE A 826 -39.19 27.99 -3.43
N LYS A 827 -39.63 26.78 -3.11
CA LYS A 827 -40.66 26.06 -3.88
C LYS A 827 -41.99 26.83 -3.91
N GLN A 828 -42.40 27.39 -2.77
CA GLN A 828 -43.63 28.19 -2.68
C GLN A 828 -43.54 29.47 -3.55
N SER A 829 -42.40 30.15 -3.55
CA SER A 829 -42.18 31.34 -4.37
C SER A 829 -42.27 31.05 -5.87
N VAL A 830 -41.70 29.92 -6.30
CA VAL A 830 -41.78 29.49 -7.70
C VAL A 830 -43.20 29.09 -8.10
N ASP A 831 -43.91 28.34 -7.24
CA ASP A 831 -45.31 27.97 -7.46
C ASP A 831 -46.21 29.22 -7.59
N GLU A 832 -45.95 30.24 -6.77
CA GLU A 832 -46.67 31.52 -6.81
C GLU A 832 -46.37 32.30 -8.09
N GLN A 833 -45.11 32.40 -8.50
CA GLN A 833 -44.71 33.07 -9.74
C GLN A 833 -45.34 32.43 -10.98
N LEU A 834 -45.26 31.09 -11.10
CA LEU A 834 -45.88 30.35 -12.21
C LEU A 834 -47.40 30.54 -12.26
N ARG A 835 -48.03 30.61 -11.09
CA ARG A 835 -49.47 30.90 -10.99
C ARG A 835 -49.79 32.32 -11.45
N MET A 836 -48.99 33.31 -11.05
CA MET A 836 -49.19 34.71 -11.44
C MET A 836 -49.00 34.92 -12.94
N GLU A 837 -47.98 34.28 -13.54
CA GLU A 837 -47.74 34.32 -14.98
C GLU A 837 -48.92 33.68 -15.77
N ALA A 838 -49.40 32.53 -15.32
CA ALA A 838 -50.54 31.86 -15.94
C ALA A 838 -51.83 32.71 -15.85
N ALA A 839 -52.08 33.35 -14.70
CA ALA A 839 -53.23 34.23 -14.53
C ALA A 839 -53.12 35.49 -15.42
N TRP A 840 -51.92 36.06 -15.56
CA TRP A 840 -51.66 37.21 -16.42
C TRP A 840 -51.86 36.89 -17.91
N LEU A 841 -51.35 35.75 -18.40
CA LEU A 841 -51.52 35.32 -19.80
C LEU A 841 -52.99 35.14 -20.18
N GLN A 842 -53.83 34.69 -19.23
CA GLN A 842 -55.27 34.50 -19.47
C GLN A 842 -56.06 35.82 -19.44
N ALA A 843 -55.53 36.88 -18.81
CA ALA A 843 -56.16 38.21 -18.79
C ALA A 843 -55.92 39.02 -20.08
N GLN A 844 -55.22 38.47 -21.08
CA GLN A 844 -54.99 39.13 -22.37
C GLN A 844 -56.26 39.13 -23.24
N ILE A 845 -56.75 40.32 -23.58
CA ILE A 845 -57.83 40.48 -24.55
C ILE A 845 -57.29 40.32 -25.97
N GLN A 846 -57.96 39.54 -26.82
CA GLN A 846 -57.52 39.33 -28.20
C GLN A 846 -57.56 40.65 -29.00
N PRO A 847 -56.47 41.07 -29.68
CA PRO A 847 -56.43 42.33 -30.42
C PRO A 847 -57.54 42.46 -31.46
N HIS A 848 -57.83 41.37 -32.18
CA HIS A 848 -58.88 41.37 -33.19
C HIS A 848 -60.28 41.56 -32.58
N PHE A 849 -60.54 41.06 -31.37
CA PHE A 849 -61.81 41.33 -30.67
C PHE A 849 -61.95 42.82 -30.39
N LEU A 850 -60.93 43.47 -29.80
CA LEU A 850 -60.92 44.91 -29.54
C LEU A 850 -61.19 45.74 -30.79
N PHE A 851 -60.46 45.49 -31.88
CA PHE A 851 -60.63 46.23 -33.13
C PHE A 851 -62.03 46.07 -33.72
N ASN A 852 -62.60 44.86 -33.67
CA ASN A 852 -63.93 44.62 -34.20
C ASN A 852 -65.02 45.26 -33.36
N THR A 853 -64.91 45.23 -32.04
CA THR A 853 -65.88 45.89 -31.15
C THR A 853 -65.87 47.39 -31.37
N ILE A 854 -64.69 48.00 -31.49
CA ILE A 854 -64.56 49.43 -31.82
C ILE A 854 -65.16 49.74 -33.19
N ASN A 855 -64.94 48.89 -34.20
CA ASN A 855 -65.54 49.06 -35.52
C ASN A 855 -67.07 48.94 -35.48
N SER A 856 -67.62 48.01 -34.70
CA SER A 856 -69.07 47.90 -34.49
C SER A 856 -69.64 49.16 -33.84
N ILE A 857 -68.98 49.67 -32.79
CA ILE A 857 -69.35 50.95 -32.14
C ILE A 857 -69.30 52.10 -33.15
N ALA A 858 -68.21 52.22 -33.93
CA ALA A 858 -68.06 53.24 -34.94
C ALA A 858 -69.15 53.14 -36.04
N SER A 859 -69.52 51.94 -36.45
CA SER A 859 -70.58 51.72 -37.44
C SER A 859 -71.97 52.11 -36.91
N LEU A 860 -72.24 51.89 -35.63
CA LEU A 860 -73.51 52.24 -34.98
C LEU A 860 -73.63 53.75 -34.71
N SER A 861 -72.51 54.48 -34.61
CA SER A 861 -72.51 55.92 -34.33
C SER A 861 -73.33 56.77 -35.30
N LEU A 862 -73.50 56.29 -36.55
CA LEU A 862 -74.30 56.96 -37.58
C LEU A 862 -75.68 56.32 -37.80
N LEU A 863 -75.93 55.13 -37.26
CA LEU A 863 -77.13 54.32 -37.52
C LEU A 863 -78.11 54.29 -36.35
N ASP A 864 -77.60 54.10 -35.13
CA ASP A 864 -78.39 53.92 -33.91
C ASP A 864 -77.57 54.30 -32.66
N PRO A 865 -77.63 55.58 -32.21
CA PRO A 865 -76.83 56.08 -31.09
C PRO A 865 -77.17 55.41 -29.75
N ASP A 866 -78.41 55.01 -29.53
CA ASP A 866 -78.84 54.40 -28.25
C ASP A 866 -78.27 52.97 -28.12
N ARG A 867 -78.29 52.20 -29.22
CA ARG A 867 -77.59 50.90 -29.26
C ARG A 867 -76.08 51.05 -29.17
N MET A 868 -75.50 52.09 -29.79
CA MET A 868 -74.08 52.38 -29.67
C MET A 868 -73.66 52.61 -28.21
N ILE A 869 -74.42 53.42 -27.45
CA ILE A 869 -74.14 53.67 -26.02
C ILE A 869 -74.20 52.37 -25.23
N THR A 870 -75.24 51.55 -25.43
CA THR A 870 -75.39 50.26 -24.74
C THR A 870 -74.23 49.30 -25.06
N LEU A 871 -73.78 49.26 -26.32
CA LEU A 871 -72.60 48.49 -26.73
C LEU A 871 -71.31 49.03 -26.10
N LEU A 872 -71.18 50.34 -25.95
CA LEU A 872 -70.02 50.97 -25.32
C LEU A 872 -69.98 50.70 -23.81
N GLU A 873 -71.12 50.71 -23.13
CA GLU A 873 -71.26 50.29 -21.73
C GLU A 873 -70.88 48.82 -21.55
N ALA A 874 -71.45 47.92 -22.35
CA ALA A 874 -71.11 46.49 -22.32
C ALA A 874 -69.62 46.25 -22.61
N PHE A 875 -69.02 47.02 -23.53
CA PHE A 875 -67.58 46.96 -23.80
C PHE A 875 -66.75 47.44 -22.60
N GLY A 876 -67.17 48.52 -21.93
CA GLY A 876 -66.53 49.01 -20.71
C GLY A 876 -66.57 47.99 -19.57
N ASP A 877 -67.71 47.34 -19.37
CA ASP A 877 -67.89 46.30 -18.35
C ASP A 877 -67.04 45.06 -18.64
N TYR A 878 -66.95 44.65 -19.91
CA TYR A 878 -66.05 43.59 -20.34
C TYR A 878 -64.57 43.91 -20.06
N LEU A 879 -64.11 45.12 -20.37
CA LEU A 879 -62.73 45.54 -20.09
C LEU A 879 -62.44 45.54 -18.58
N LYS A 880 -63.33 46.11 -17.76
CA LYS A 880 -63.18 46.13 -16.29
C LYS A 880 -63.15 44.73 -15.70
N GLY A 881 -64.02 43.82 -16.18
CA GLY A 881 -64.06 42.44 -15.72
C GLY A 881 -62.84 41.63 -16.13
N SER A 882 -62.33 41.83 -17.36
CA SER A 882 -61.15 41.13 -17.89
C SER A 882 -59.85 41.48 -17.14
N PHE A 883 -59.69 42.73 -16.70
CA PHE A 883 -58.50 43.21 -15.98
C PHE A 883 -58.67 43.27 -14.45
N ASN A 884 -59.73 42.66 -13.91
CA ASN A 884 -59.98 42.70 -12.46
C ASN A 884 -58.93 41.87 -11.70
N SER A 885 -58.39 42.42 -10.59
CA SER A 885 -57.43 41.72 -9.73
C SER A 885 -57.98 40.41 -9.15
N ARG A 886 -59.31 40.25 -9.05
CA ARG A 886 -59.95 38.98 -8.65
C ARG A 886 -59.62 37.82 -9.59
N ASN A 887 -59.26 38.09 -10.85
CA ASN A 887 -58.83 37.05 -11.78
C ASN A 887 -57.47 36.41 -11.38
N LEU A 888 -56.74 37.01 -10.42
CA LEU A 888 -55.51 36.46 -9.81
C LEU A 888 -55.81 35.54 -8.60
N GLU A 889 -57.04 35.57 -8.08
CA GLU A 889 -57.44 34.74 -6.94
C GLU A 889 -57.57 33.26 -7.33
N ARG A 890 -57.54 32.38 -6.32
CA ARG A 890 -57.60 30.92 -6.55
C ARG A 890 -58.99 30.51 -7.02
N GLN A 891 -60.03 31.19 -6.56
CA GLN A 891 -61.43 30.99 -6.91
C GLN A 891 -62.17 32.33 -6.93
N VAL A 892 -63.13 32.49 -7.83
CA VAL A 892 -64.04 33.64 -7.92
C VAL A 892 -65.50 33.16 -7.79
N PRO A 893 -66.42 34.01 -7.30
CA PRO A 893 -67.85 33.71 -7.32
C PRO A 893 -68.37 33.49 -8.75
N LEU A 894 -69.33 32.59 -8.94
CA LEU A 894 -69.96 32.33 -10.23
C LEU A 894 -70.55 33.60 -10.85
N SER A 895 -71.12 34.49 -10.03
CA SER A 895 -71.65 35.78 -10.51
C SER A 895 -70.60 36.60 -11.27
N HIS A 896 -69.35 36.59 -10.80
CA HIS A 896 -68.24 37.31 -11.45
C HIS A 896 -67.94 36.75 -12.86
N GLU A 897 -67.96 35.42 -13.02
CA GLU A 897 -67.82 34.78 -14.34
C GLU A 897 -68.99 35.10 -15.27
N LEU A 898 -70.22 35.06 -14.74
CA LEU A 898 -71.43 35.29 -15.52
C LEU A 898 -71.56 36.75 -15.99
N ASP A 899 -71.15 37.72 -15.18
CA ASP A 899 -71.21 39.13 -15.55
C ASP A 899 -70.25 39.46 -16.69
N LEU A 900 -69.02 38.94 -16.63
CA LEU A 900 -68.04 39.06 -17.72
C LEU A 900 -68.55 38.37 -19.00
N LEU A 901 -69.17 37.20 -18.85
CA LEU A 901 -69.72 36.43 -19.96
C LEU A 901 -70.92 37.13 -20.64
N ARG A 902 -71.80 37.77 -19.85
CA ARG A 902 -72.94 38.55 -20.37
C ARG A 902 -72.47 39.73 -21.21
N ALA A 903 -71.47 40.47 -20.72
CA ALA A 903 -70.88 41.58 -21.46
C ALA A 903 -70.26 41.12 -22.79
N TYR A 904 -69.49 40.02 -22.76
CA TYR A 904 -68.91 39.42 -23.97
C TYR A 904 -69.98 38.99 -24.99
N LEU A 905 -71.00 38.26 -24.55
CA LEU A 905 -72.06 37.74 -25.41
C LEU A 905 -72.93 38.85 -26.01
N TYR A 906 -73.16 39.93 -25.27
CA TYR A 906 -73.84 41.10 -25.79
C TYR A 906 -73.07 41.73 -26.95
N ILE A 907 -71.75 41.92 -26.79
CA ILE A 907 -70.87 42.48 -27.84
C ILE A 907 -70.90 41.62 -29.10
N GLU A 908 -70.76 40.30 -28.96
CA GLU A 908 -70.77 39.41 -30.13
C GLU A 908 -72.16 39.30 -30.78
N LYS A 909 -73.25 39.39 -30.01
CA LYS A 909 -74.62 39.44 -30.55
C LYS A 909 -74.85 40.70 -31.37
N GLU A 910 -74.42 41.86 -30.87
CA GLU A 910 -74.52 43.13 -31.62
C GLU A 910 -73.72 43.08 -32.93
N ARG A 911 -72.56 42.42 -32.91
CA ARG A 911 -71.71 42.26 -34.08
C ARG A 911 -72.28 41.33 -35.15
N PHE A 912 -72.83 40.18 -34.74
CA PHE A 912 -73.25 39.12 -35.67
C PHE A 912 -74.76 39.09 -35.93
N GLY A 913 -75.54 39.89 -35.22
CA GLY A 913 -76.99 40.01 -35.36
C GLY A 913 -77.69 38.66 -35.19
N GLU A 914 -78.65 38.38 -36.06
CA GLU A 914 -79.46 37.14 -36.06
C GLU A 914 -78.65 35.85 -36.27
N ARG A 915 -77.34 35.93 -36.56
CA ARG A 915 -76.48 34.74 -36.69
C ARG A 915 -76.07 34.11 -35.36
N LEU A 916 -76.30 34.79 -34.24
CA LEU A 916 -75.99 34.29 -32.90
C LEU A 916 -77.20 34.45 -31.98
N GLU A 917 -77.86 33.32 -31.69
CA GLU A 917 -78.90 33.23 -30.66
C GLU A 917 -78.29 32.70 -29.36
N VAL A 918 -78.64 33.29 -28.22
CA VAL A 918 -78.13 32.87 -26.90
C VAL A 918 -79.31 32.60 -25.97
N GLU A 919 -79.33 31.41 -25.39
CA GLU A 919 -80.33 30.96 -24.41
C GLU A 919 -79.66 30.67 -23.05
N TRP A 920 -80.23 31.24 -21.98
CA TRP A 920 -79.74 31.07 -20.62
C TRP A 920 -80.76 30.28 -19.79
N ASN A 921 -80.38 29.07 -19.36
CA ASN A 921 -81.21 28.15 -18.57
C ASN A 921 -80.53 27.90 -17.21
N LEU A 922 -80.43 28.95 -16.39
CA LEU A 922 -79.80 28.92 -15.07
C LEU A 922 -80.87 29.00 -13.95
N PRO A 923 -80.90 28.07 -12.98
CA PRO A 923 -81.77 28.18 -11.81
C PRO A 923 -81.23 29.22 -10.83
N ASP A 924 -82.08 30.11 -10.31
CA ASP A 924 -81.71 31.10 -9.28
C ASP A 924 -82.20 30.68 -7.89
N PRO A 925 -81.37 30.72 -6.81
CA PRO A 925 -79.97 31.17 -6.75
C PRO A 925 -78.90 30.04 -6.78
N LEU A 926 -77.74 30.31 -7.43
CA LEU A 926 -76.53 29.47 -7.46
C LEU A 926 -75.34 30.19 -6.80
N ASP A 927 -74.82 29.69 -5.68
CA ASP A 927 -73.66 30.26 -4.96
C ASP A 927 -72.40 29.40 -5.14
N ALA A 928 -71.98 29.17 -6.37
CA ALA A 928 -70.79 28.37 -6.68
C ALA A 928 -69.52 29.23 -6.74
N LYS A 929 -68.37 28.66 -6.34
CA LYS A 929 -67.05 29.25 -6.58
C LYS A 929 -66.32 28.47 -7.66
N LEU A 930 -65.79 29.17 -8.65
CA LEU A 930 -65.09 28.62 -9.80
C LEU A 930 -63.65 29.13 -9.87
N PRO A 931 -62.71 28.41 -10.49
CA PRO A 931 -61.50 29.02 -10.97
C PRO A 931 -61.86 30.18 -11.93
N PRO A 932 -61.24 31.38 -11.83
CA PRO A 932 -61.53 32.47 -12.77
C PRO A 932 -61.26 32.10 -14.22
N LEU A 933 -62.03 32.64 -15.17
CA LEU A 933 -62.01 32.36 -16.61
C LEU A 933 -62.26 30.88 -16.93
N THR A 934 -63.25 30.25 -16.28
CA THR A 934 -63.63 28.86 -16.54
C THR A 934 -64.67 28.75 -17.65
N ILE A 935 -65.72 29.58 -17.61
CA ILE A 935 -66.84 29.46 -18.55
C ILE A 935 -66.53 30.20 -19.86
N GLN A 936 -65.89 31.36 -19.76
CA GLN A 936 -65.60 32.23 -20.91
C GLN A 936 -64.84 31.52 -22.04
N PRO A 937 -63.71 30.81 -21.81
CA PRO A 937 -62.98 30.16 -22.90
C PRO A 937 -63.79 29.06 -23.61
N ILE A 938 -64.73 28.43 -22.91
CA ILE A 938 -65.61 27.40 -23.48
C ILE A 938 -66.60 28.07 -24.44
N VAL A 939 -67.20 29.18 -24.01
CA VAL A 939 -68.16 29.96 -24.80
C VAL A 939 -67.51 30.64 -26.00
N GLU A 940 -66.32 31.22 -25.83
CA GLU A 940 -65.55 31.80 -26.94
C GLU A 940 -65.28 30.78 -28.05
N ASN A 941 -64.91 29.55 -27.67
CA ASN A 941 -64.68 28.47 -28.62
C ASN A 941 -65.98 28.02 -29.31
N ALA A 942 -67.07 27.88 -28.55
CA ALA A 942 -68.39 27.51 -29.08
C ALA A 942 -68.87 28.51 -30.16
N ILE A 943 -68.64 29.82 -29.94
CA ILE A 943 -69.02 30.85 -30.90
C ILE A 943 -68.06 30.87 -32.09
N ARG A 944 -66.76 31.02 -31.84
CA ARG A 944 -65.77 31.27 -32.89
C ARG A 944 -65.52 30.06 -33.78
N HIS A 945 -65.37 28.89 -33.16
CA HIS A 945 -65.00 27.66 -33.86
C HIS A 945 -66.21 26.77 -34.16
N GLY A 946 -67.32 26.93 -33.44
CA GLY A 946 -68.59 26.23 -33.68
C GLY A 946 -69.54 27.02 -34.58
N ILE A 947 -70.22 28.01 -33.99
CA ILE A 947 -71.38 28.69 -34.58
C ILE A 947 -71.01 29.55 -35.80
N LEU A 948 -69.99 30.41 -35.71
CA LEU A 948 -69.68 31.39 -36.75
C LEU A 948 -69.11 30.78 -38.03
N ASN A 949 -68.57 29.57 -37.94
CA ASN A 949 -68.12 28.78 -39.09
C ASN A 949 -69.29 28.25 -39.93
N ARG A 950 -70.53 28.33 -39.42
CA ARG A 950 -71.75 28.01 -40.15
C ARG A 950 -72.33 29.29 -40.78
N THR A 951 -72.60 29.26 -42.08
CA THR A 951 -73.15 30.42 -42.81
C THR A 951 -74.52 30.85 -42.30
N SER A 952 -75.36 29.90 -41.86
CA SER A 952 -76.69 30.16 -41.30
C SER A 952 -76.69 30.73 -39.87
N GLY A 953 -75.52 30.84 -39.21
CA GLY A 953 -75.47 31.11 -37.78
C GLY A 953 -75.92 29.91 -36.94
N GLY A 954 -76.18 30.15 -35.65
CA GLY A 954 -76.51 29.10 -34.69
C GLY A 954 -76.88 29.63 -33.31
N LYS A 955 -77.17 28.69 -32.41
CA LYS A 955 -77.67 28.90 -31.07
C LYS A 955 -76.69 28.34 -30.03
N LEU A 956 -76.40 29.14 -29.02
CA LEU A 956 -75.63 28.79 -27.83
C LEU A 956 -76.59 28.68 -26.64
N THR A 957 -76.59 27.55 -25.95
CA THR A 957 -77.36 27.33 -24.72
C THR A 957 -76.41 27.13 -23.55
N LEU A 958 -76.56 27.97 -22.52
CA LEU A 958 -75.87 27.81 -21.23
C LEU A 958 -76.87 27.33 -20.19
N SER A 959 -76.65 26.14 -19.61
CA SER A 959 -77.50 25.61 -18.55
C SER A 959 -76.71 25.14 -17.32
N ALA A 960 -77.36 25.18 -16.17
CA ALA A 960 -76.81 24.64 -14.93
C ALA A 960 -77.88 23.85 -14.18
N THR A 961 -77.53 22.68 -13.66
CA THR A 961 -78.40 21.83 -12.86
C THR A 961 -77.79 21.65 -11.47
N LYS A 962 -78.58 21.93 -10.43
CA LYS A 962 -78.17 21.78 -9.03
C LYS A 962 -78.63 20.43 -8.50
N GLU A 963 -77.68 19.57 -8.16
CA GLU A 963 -77.87 18.28 -7.49
C GLU A 963 -77.48 18.39 -6.01
N ALA A 964 -77.73 17.33 -5.22
CA ALA A 964 -77.48 17.34 -3.77
C ALA A 964 -76.01 17.68 -3.42
N ASP A 965 -75.06 17.02 -4.10
CA ASP A 965 -73.63 17.12 -3.79
C ASP A 965 -72.85 18.02 -4.76
N TYR A 966 -73.45 18.40 -5.90
CA TYR A 966 -72.75 19.12 -6.95
C TYR A 966 -73.65 19.98 -7.84
N ILE A 967 -73.04 20.93 -8.55
CA ILE A 967 -73.66 21.73 -9.60
C ILE A 967 -73.01 21.33 -10.92
N GLN A 968 -73.83 20.93 -11.88
CA GLN A 968 -73.39 20.57 -13.23
C GLN A 968 -73.65 21.75 -14.16
N PHE A 969 -72.60 22.19 -14.85
CA PHE A 969 -72.69 23.21 -15.91
C PHE A 969 -72.62 22.53 -17.27
N ILE A 970 -73.51 22.94 -18.18
CA ILE A 970 -73.60 22.42 -19.55
C ILE A 970 -73.61 23.61 -20.51
N ILE A 971 -72.66 23.62 -21.44
CA ILE A 971 -72.54 24.61 -22.51
C ILE A 971 -72.72 23.88 -23.84
N HIS A 972 -73.77 24.21 -24.58
CA HIS A 972 -74.12 23.55 -25.84
C HIS A 972 -74.17 24.55 -27.00
N ASP A 973 -73.52 24.23 -28.11
CA ASP A 973 -73.69 24.91 -29.40
C ASP A 973 -74.20 23.94 -30.46
N ASN A 974 -75.00 24.45 -31.41
CA ASN A 974 -75.46 23.71 -32.59
C ASN A 974 -74.64 24.03 -33.87
N GLY A 975 -73.36 24.35 -33.68
CA GLY A 975 -72.43 24.73 -34.73
C GLY A 975 -71.93 23.57 -35.58
N VAL A 976 -70.74 23.70 -36.18
CA VAL A 976 -70.19 22.71 -37.12
C VAL A 976 -69.80 21.37 -36.48
N GLY A 977 -69.63 21.32 -35.15
CA GLY A 977 -69.17 20.14 -34.43
C GLY A 977 -67.75 19.67 -34.81
N MET A 978 -67.30 18.57 -34.23
CA MET A 978 -65.93 18.03 -34.39
C MET A 978 -65.96 16.53 -34.63
N ASP A 979 -65.03 16.02 -35.44
CA ASP A 979 -64.83 14.58 -35.63
C ASP A 979 -64.10 13.92 -34.44
N GLU A 980 -64.16 12.59 -34.35
CA GLU A 980 -63.54 11.81 -33.25
C GLU A 980 -62.01 12.00 -33.16
N THR A 981 -61.33 12.27 -34.28
CA THR A 981 -59.87 12.46 -34.29
C THR A 981 -59.46 13.82 -33.70
N LYS A 982 -60.27 14.84 -33.94
CA LYS A 982 -60.12 16.18 -33.37
C LYS A 982 -60.55 16.17 -31.90
N LEU A 983 -61.63 15.46 -31.56
CA LEU A 983 -62.11 15.32 -30.18
C LEU A 983 -61.07 14.64 -29.27
N SER A 984 -60.47 13.54 -29.74
CA SER A 984 -59.46 12.79 -28.98
C SER A 984 -58.13 13.54 -28.78
N SER A 985 -57.84 14.56 -29.59
CA SER A 985 -56.59 15.33 -29.53
C SER A 985 -56.69 16.65 -28.76
N LEU A 986 -57.88 17.10 -28.36
CA LEU A 986 -58.09 18.42 -27.70
C LEU A 986 -57.54 18.49 -26.27
N LEU A 987 -57.49 17.36 -25.56
CA LEU A 987 -57.06 17.29 -24.16
C LEU A 987 -55.72 16.55 -23.97
N ASP A 988 -55.06 16.14 -25.07
CA ASP A 988 -53.80 15.38 -25.05
C ASP A 988 -52.57 16.31 -25.13
N ARG A 989 -51.60 16.12 -24.23
CA ARG A 989 -50.48 17.06 -23.99
C ARG A 989 -49.24 16.80 -24.87
N ASN A 990 -49.17 15.66 -25.55
CA ASN A 990 -47.93 15.19 -26.19
C ASN A 990 -47.72 15.65 -27.64
N LYS A 991 -48.59 16.50 -28.21
CA LYS A 991 -48.42 17.04 -29.57
C LYS A 991 -47.98 18.51 -29.55
N LYS A 992 -46.94 18.81 -30.35
CA LYS A 992 -46.31 20.13 -30.50
C LYS A 992 -47.33 21.25 -30.68
N ALA A 993 -47.17 22.30 -29.87
CA ALA A 993 -47.84 23.59 -29.96
C ALA A 993 -47.62 24.19 -31.36
N GLY A 994 -48.67 24.18 -32.17
CA GLY A 994 -48.63 24.78 -33.51
C GLY A 994 -49.90 25.56 -33.85
N THR A 995 -51.08 25.08 -33.48
CA THR A 995 -52.33 25.67 -34.00
C THR A 995 -53.59 25.50 -33.12
N SER A 996 -53.49 25.05 -31.86
CA SER A 996 -54.67 24.86 -30.99
C SER A 996 -54.71 25.87 -29.83
N GLY A 997 -55.87 26.48 -29.60
CA GLY A 997 -56.09 27.44 -28.52
C GLY A 997 -55.88 26.82 -27.13
N VAL A 998 -55.05 27.48 -26.31
CA VAL A 998 -54.59 26.98 -24.99
C VAL A 998 -55.72 26.99 -23.93
N GLY A 999 -56.84 27.66 -24.20
CA GLY A 999 -57.90 27.92 -23.22
C GLY A 999 -58.60 26.67 -22.65
N LEU A 1000 -59.05 25.74 -23.50
CA LEU A 1000 -59.83 24.56 -23.07
C LEU A 1000 -58.98 23.57 -22.24
N THR A 1001 -57.77 23.27 -22.70
CA THR A 1001 -56.85 22.35 -22.01
C THR A 1001 -56.43 22.89 -20.64
N ASN A 1002 -56.21 24.22 -20.53
CA ASN A 1002 -55.91 24.86 -19.26
C ASN A 1002 -57.10 24.84 -18.31
N THR A 1003 -58.31 25.06 -18.84
CA THR A 1003 -59.56 25.00 -18.06
C THR A 1003 -59.79 23.60 -17.50
N ASP A 1004 -59.68 22.56 -18.33
CA ASP A 1004 -59.77 21.15 -17.90
C ASP A 1004 -58.77 20.79 -16.79
N ARG A 1005 -57.52 21.25 -16.95
CA ARG A 1005 -56.46 20.99 -15.97
C ARG A 1005 -56.76 21.63 -14.62
N ARG A 1006 -57.29 22.86 -14.61
CA ARG A 1006 -57.61 23.58 -13.38
C ARG A 1006 -58.78 22.93 -12.66
N LEU A 1007 -59.81 22.51 -13.39
CA LEU A 1007 -60.94 21.77 -12.83
C LEU A 1007 -60.48 20.43 -12.24
N LYS A 1008 -59.65 19.64 -12.94
CA LYS A 1008 -59.05 18.40 -12.41
C LYS A 1008 -58.22 18.64 -11.15
N LYS A 1009 -57.41 19.70 -11.12
CA LYS A 1009 -56.57 20.04 -9.96
C LYS A 1009 -57.40 20.49 -8.75
N MET A 1010 -58.54 21.14 -8.97
CA MET A 1010 -59.33 21.74 -7.90
C MET A 1010 -60.46 20.86 -7.39
N TYR A 1011 -61.14 20.14 -8.28
CA TYR A 1011 -62.34 19.35 -7.97
C TYR A 1011 -62.19 17.87 -8.33
N GLY A 1012 -61.03 17.43 -8.82
CA GLY A 1012 -60.75 16.03 -9.18
C GLY A 1012 -61.35 15.57 -10.52
N GLN A 1013 -62.28 16.33 -11.10
CA GLN A 1013 -62.91 16.06 -12.40
C GLN A 1013 -62.70 17.22 -13.36
N GLY A 1014 -62.56 16.92 -14.65
CA GLY A 1014 -62.29 17.89 -15.71
C GLY A 1014 -63.49 18.18 -16.60
N LEU A 1015 -63.21 18.65 -17.82
CA LEU A 1015 -64.23 18.87 -18.84
C LEU A 1015 -64.61 17.53 -19.50
N THR A 1016 -65.91 17.33 -19.72
CA THR A 1016 -66.45 16.27 -20.56
C THR A 1016 -66.97 16.91 -21.85
N ILE A 1017 -66.41 16.52 -23.00
CA ILE A 1017 -66.76 17.11 -24.30
C ILE A 1017 -67.42 16.03 -25.16
N GLN A 1018 -68.62 16.32 -25.65
CA GLN A 1018 -69.34 15.51 -26.63
C GLN A 1018 -69.55 16.36 -27.88
N SER A 1019 -69.09 15.91 -29.04
CA SER A 1019 -69.23 16.65 -30.29
C SER A 1019 -69.46 15.69 -31.44
N LYS A 1020 -70.29 16.10 -32.41
CA LYS A 1020 -70.54 15.36 -33.64
C LYS A 1020 -70.56 16.31 -34.82
N PRO A 1021 -69.91 15.98 -35.96
CA PRO A 1021 -69.92 16.85 -37.14
C PRO A 1021 -71.35 17.17 -37.60
N GLY A 1022 -71.67 18.46 -37.70
CA GLY A 1022 -72.98 18.97 -38.15
C GLY A 1022 -74.08 19.04 -37.08
N GLU A 1023 -73.89 18.43 -35.90
CA GLU A 1023 -74.85 18.46 -34.79
C GLU A 1023 -74.44 19.46 -33.68
N GLY A 1024 -73.17 19.87 -33.62
CA GLY A 1024 -72.64 20.82 -32.66
C GLY A 1024 -71.80 20.20 -31.53
N THR A 1025 -71.56 20.94 -30.44
CA THR A 1025 -70.72 20.52 -29.32
C THR A 1025 -71.38 20.80 -27.98
N THR A 1026 -71.29 19.84 -27.06
CA THR A 1026 -71.70 19.96 -25.66
C THR A 1026 -70.48 19.80 -24.76
N VAL A 1027 -70.23 20.78 -23.90
CA VAL A 1027 -69.18 20.75 -22.88
C VAL A 1027 -69.81 20.76 -21.50
N THR A 1028 -69.47 19.78 -20.68
CA THR A 1028 -70.02 19.58 -19.34
C THR A 1028 -68.90 19.58 -18.30
N PHE A 1029 -69.13 20.22 -17.15
CA PHE A 1029 -68.26 20.08 -15.98
C PHE A 1029 -69.05 20.18 -14.68
N ILE A 1030 -68.45 19.68 -13.59
CA ILE A 1030 -69.10 19.56 -12.29
C ILE A 1030 -68.28 20.29 -11.23
N VAL A 1031 -68.98 20.94 -10.30
CA VAL A 1031 -68.39 21.70 -9.19
C VAL A 1031 -69.13 21.31 -7.90
N PRO A 1032 -68.45 21.19 -6.74
CA PRO A 1032 -69.13 20.88 -5.48
C PRO A 1032 -70.20 21.94 -5.13
N ASN A 1033 -71.36 21.48 -4.66
CA ASN A 1033 -72.38 22.36 -4.11
C ASN A 1033 -71.96 22.68 -2.65
N PRO A 1034 -71.70 23.97 -2.31
CA PRO A 1034 -71.14 24.34 -1.01
C PRO A 1034 -72.08 24.15 0.19
#